data_AF-A0A946CBQ2-F1
#
_entry.id   AF-A0A946CBQ2-F1
#
_cell.length_a   1.000
_cell.length_b   1.000
_cell.length_c   1.000
_cell.angle_alpha   90.00
_cell.angle_beta   90.00
_cell.angle_gamma   90.00
#
_symmetry.space_group_name_H-M   'P 1'
#
loop_
_entity.id
_entity.type
_entity.pdbx_description
1 polymer ?
#
loop_
_entity_poly.entity_id
_entity_poly.type
_entity_poly.pdbx_seq_one_letter_code
_entity_poly.pdbx_strand_id
1 'polypeptide(L)'
;PLFLKYRTGGVRPAVAEPLDITATVSGAEDVTLFYRVGFGPEEAAAMNSADGRNYSVTVPGGAVRDVIRWRFVAQDIDGRITKEPPFANPLDSHKYYGVPVANPDAESLAEVFEWFINGNDYARLISFQKVRAGLYYLGEFYDNVEFGPRGQSTLFFDKKGFNIDFNKTQRFRWKEGEPRVRDINLVTNWGDKAKVRNEMAYEILRESGVPTHFAFSVRVQRNGQFFATADLVEDADDIYLDRAGLDRDGTLYKAVNTSLRLEDIGNTNIVRKMTREEEGLEDLDALITGINQDGSARWDYIFDQVDLPTTINTLAGLVVIMQTDMGAKNYYLYHDTQGDGRWSILPWDLDLTFGRDFTSRAGYFDRNLFAEGFTEFSESFNTSVLVEELLRGNPRTREMFFRRLRTLSDRFIASEYIPERTQEQLARLSPASIFPGDALRDSFTWGTWYDADPVPKVWNTTHPDAETMERASDRINLEWLPMRRIEIYSNTPDLPGSLESPEVRIGALDFDPISDDQDQEYVELINQSPTAVDVSGWRVDGAIKITLPPGAVIPSGDSLFLSPDVVAFRSRDLSPAGSEQRFLIGPYSGHLAAEGETLELYDAEGVLRDSHTYSGAFKGFNGDSRQDLDGDGINAILEWALGSSDRAYNALPAPVGGHFRYSVQSNLNGFSVHIETSLDLQDWQRNQVNELSRVTGEDGFDRVTVDLPHADSICFVRLVLERE
;
A
#
# COMPACT_ATOMS: atom_id res chain seq x y z
N PRO A 1 33.39 14.82 -28.65
CA PRO A 1 34.00 13.95 -27.61
C PRO A 1 32.96 13.09 -26.90
N LEU A 2 33.35 11.93 -26.35
CA LEU A 2 32.46 11.07 -25.55
C LEU A 2 33.19 10.60 -24.29
N PHE A 3 32.61 10.87 -23.12
CA PHE A 3 33.10 10.34 -21.84
C PHE A 3 32.71 8.87 -21.72
N LEU A 4 33.70 7.99 -21.53
CA LEU A 4 33.51 6.54 -21.42
C LEU A 4 33.57 6.04 -19.98
N LYS A 5 34.45 6.65 -19.18
CA LYS A 5 34.62 6.38 -17.74
C LYS A 5 35.18 7.62 -17.07
N TYR A 6 34.77 7.91 -15.85
CA TYR A 6 35.27 9.07 -15.12
C TYR A 6 35.00 8.91 -13.62
N ARG A 7 35.75 9.65 -12.81
CA ARG A 7 35.56 9.69 -11.36
C ARG A 7 34.34 10.55 -11.01
N THR A 8 33.36 9.96 -10.32
CA THR A 8 32.14 10.63 -9.84
C THR A 8 32.12 10.85 -8.32
N GLY A 9 33.08 10.27 -7.60
CA GLY A 9 33.16 10.34 -6.14
C GLY A 9 34.29 9.45 -5.60
N GLY A 10 34.05 8.77 -4.48
CA GLY A 10 34.93 7.75 -3.91
C GLY A 10 35.27 7.99 -2.43
N VAL A 11 36.38 7.40 -1.99
CA VAL A 11 36.87 7.54 -0.61
C VAL A 11 37.12 9.01 -0.28
N ARG A 12 36.68 9.43 0.90
CA ARG A 12 36.91 10.78 1.42
C ARG A 12 38.41 11.03 1.58
N PRO A 13 39.00 12.06 0.94
CA PRO A 13 40.41 12.38 1.13
C PRO A 13 40.65 12.90 2.55
N ALA A 14 41.82 12.62 3.12
CA ALA A 14 42.26 13.23 4.36
C ALA A 14 42.43 14.75 4.20
N VAL A 15 42.51 15.45 5.33
CA VAL A 15 42.72 16.91 5.32
C VAL A 15 43.99 17.26 4.56
N ALA A 16 43.88 18.24 3.65
CA ALA A 16 44.94 18.66 2.73
C ALA A 16 45.48 17.58 1.77
N GLU A 17 44.91 16.36 1.75
CA GLU A 17 45.29 15.32 0.80
C GLU A 17 44.82 15.72 -0.62
N PRO A 18 45.74 15.82 -1.59
CA PRO A 18 45.38 16.08 -2.97
C PRO A 18 44.52 14.96 -3.56
N LEU A 19 43.67 15.30 -4.53
CA LEU A 19 42.75 14.35 -5.14
C LEU A 19 43.10 14.14 -6.62
N ASP A 20 43.43 12.90 -6.98
CA ASP A 20 43.62 12.52 -8.37
C ASP A 20 42.26 12.27 -9.03
N ILE A 21 41.97 13.02 -10.09
CA ILE A 21 40.75 12.92 -10.87
C ILE A 21 41.10 12.40 -12.26
N THR A 22 40.40 11.35 -12.69
CA THR A 22 40.64 10.65 -13.95
C THR A 22 39.39 10.59 -14.81
N ALA A 23 39.60 10.61 -16.13
CA ALA A 23 38.56 10.43 -17.13
C ALA A 23 39.13 9.73 -18.37
N THR A 24 38.37 8.79 -18.94
CA THR A 24 38.62 8.17 -20.23
C THR A 24 37.65 8.79 -21.24
N VAL A 25 38.17 9.47 -22.25
CA VAL A 25 37.40 10.25 -23.22
C VAL A 25 37.80 9.85 -24.63
N SER A 26 36.81 9.61 -25.51
CA SER A 26 37.03 9.31 -26.92
C SER A 26 36.84 10.56 -27.77
N GLY A 27 37.79 10.81 -28.68
CA GLY A 27 37.72 11.91 -29.65
C GLY A 27 37.77 13.31 -29.00
N ALA A 28 38.48 13.46 -27.89
CA ALA A 28 38.81 14.76 -27.31
C ALA A 28 40.17 15.23 -27.84
N GLU A 29 40.27 16.51 -28.18
CA GLU A 29 41.55 17.21 -28.35
C GLU A 29 42.05 17.69 -26.97
N ASP A 30 41.16 18.32 -26.21
CA ASP A 30 41.42 18.76 -24.83
C ASP A 30 40.32 18.31 -23.85
N VAL A 31 40.73 18.13 -22.61
CA VAL A 31 39.83 17.90 -21.47
C VAL A 31 40.23 18.83 -20.35
N THR A 32 39.28 19.66 -19.92
CA THR A 32 39.44 20.59 -18.80
C THR A 32 38.56 20.15 -17.64
N LEU A 33 39.16 20.02 -16.46
CA LEU A 33 38.44 19.87 -15.21
C LEU A 33 38.11 21.25 -14.64
N PHE A 34 36.86 21.48 -14.25
CA PHE A 34 36.49 22.62 -13.43
C PHE A 34 36.17 22.13 -12.02
N TYR A 35 36.84 22.66 -11.00
CA TYR A 35 36.69 22.22 -9.62
C TYR A 35 36.45 23.37 -8.64
N ARG A 36 35.93 23.03 -7.47
CA ARG A 36 35.72 23.92 -6.32
C ARG A 36 36.14 23.19 -5.05
N VAL A 37 36.81 23.90 -4.14
CA VAL A 37 37.06 23.43 -2.77
C VAL A 37 36.16 24.24 -1.83
N GLY A 38 35.31 23.55 -1.08
CA GLY A 38 34.32 24.17 -0.20
C GLY A 38 33.36 25.09 -0.96
N PHE A 39 33.18 26.30 -0.46
CA PHE A 39 32.39 27.38 -1.10
C PHE A 39 33.24 28.38 -1.88
N GLY A 40 34.49 28.03 -2.19
CA GLY A 40 35.39 28.86 -2.99
C GLY A 40 34.92 29.07 -4.44
N PRO A 41 35.65 29.92 -5.19
CA PRO A 41 35.43 30.10 -6.62
C PRO A 41 35.69 28.80 -7.39
N GLU A 42 35.20 28.76 -8.63
CA GLU A 42 35.48 27.67 -9.56
C GLU A 42 36.82 27.91 -10.26
N GLU A 43 37.67 26.89 -10.24
CA GLU A 43 38.99 26.91 -10.86
C GLU A 43 39.01 25.92 -12.03
N ALA A 44 39.80 26.22 -13.06
CA ALA A 44 39.97 25.37 -14.23
C ALA A 44 41.37 24.75 -14.24
N ALA A 45 41.46 23.45 -14.48
CA ALA A 45 42.71 22.72 -14.61
C ALA A 45 42.68 21.86 -15.88
N ALA A 46 43.66 22.05 -16.76
CA ALA A 46 43.84 21.18 -17.91
C ALA A 46 44.21 19.76 -17.45
N MET A 47 43.56 18.75 -18.01
CA MET A 47 43.89 17.36 -17.73
C MET A 47 44.97 16.86 -18.69
N ASN A 48 45.95 16.12 -18.16
CA ASN A 48 47.05 15.57 -18.94
C ASN A 48 46.70 14.18 -19.48
N SER A 49 47.09 13.88 -20.72
CA SER A 49 46.98 12.55 -21.31
C SER A 49 48.23 12.21 -22.13
N ALA A 50 48.73 10.98 -21.97
CA ALA A 50 49.86 10.47 -22.76
C ALA A 50 49.42 9.71 -24.03
N ASP A 51 48.18 9.21 -24.04
CA ASP A 51 47.63 8.36 -25.12
C ASP A 51 46.47 9.05 -25.87
N GLY A 52 46.14 10.29 -25.51
CA GLY A 52 45.02 11.05 -26.10
C GLY A 52 43.64 10.49 -25.72
N ARG A 53 43.56 9.64 -24.70
CA ARG A 53 42.32 8.95 -24.30
C ARG A 53 42.10 8.90 -22.80
N ASN A 54 43.14 8.62 -22.03
CA ASN A 54 43.10 8.57 -20.57
C ASN A 54 43.71 9.87 -20.02
N TYR A 55 42.85 10.66 -19.38
CA TYR A 55 43.16 11.97 -18.85
C TYR A 55 43.21 11.92 -17.33
N SER A 56 44.17 12.64 -16.73
CA SER A 56 44.30 12.78 -15.28
C SER A 56 44.74 14.17 -14.87
N VAL A 57 44.27 14.62 -13.71
CA VAL A 57 44.75 15.84 -13.04
C VAL A 57 44.66 15.65 -11.53
N THR A 58 45.61 16.23 -10.81
CA THR A 58 45.58 16.29 -9.34
C THR A 58 45.06 17.66 -8.93
N VAL A 59 44.01 17.71 -8.13
CA VAL A 59 43.48 18.95 -7.54
C VAL A 59 43.92 19.07 -6.08
N PRO A 60 44.07 20.29 -5.54
CA PRO A 60 44.41 20.48 -4.14
C PRO A 60 43.36 19.85 -3.21
N GLY A 61 43.82 19.37 -2.06
CA GLY A 61 42.95 18.93 -0.98
C GLY A 61 42.18 20.08 -0.33
N GLY A 62 41.27 19.74 0.59
CA GLY A 62 40.47 20.70 1.34
C GLY A 62 40.66 20.61 2.86
N ALA A 63 39.99 21.51 3.58
CA ALA A 63 39.86 21.44 5.03
C ALA A 63 38.73 20.47 5.42
N VAL A 64 38.68 20.05 6.69
CA VAL A 64 37.72 19.07 7.26
C VAL A 64 36.23 19.37 6.98
N ARG A 65 35.88 20.62 6.65
CA ARG A 65 34.50 21.09 6.38
C ARG A 65 34.20 21.29 4.91
N ASP A 66 35.20 21.09 4.06
CA ASP A 66 35.08 21.33 2.64
C ASP A 66 34.50 20.10 1.93
N VAL A 67 33.76 20.38 0.87
CA VAL A 67 33.48 19.42 -0.19
C VAL A 67 34.29 19.81 -1.41
N ILE A 68 35.03 18.85 -1.97
CA ILE A 68 35.73 19.02 -3.25
C ILE A 68 34.76 18.59 -4.33
N ARG A 69 34.41 19.50 -5.24
CA ARG A 69 33.42 19.28 -6.29
C ARG A 69 34.03 19.56 -7.66
N TRP A 70 33.65 18.80 -8.67
CA TRP A 70 34.20 18.96 -10.02
C TRP A 70 33.22 18.59 -11.13
N ARG A 71 33.50 19.10 -12.33
CA ARG A 71 32.86 18.74 -13.59
C ARG A 71 33.88 18.76 -14.71
N PHE A 72 33.61 18.01 -15.77
CA PHE A 72 34.47 17.90 -16.93
C PHE A 72 33.90 18.67 -18.11
N VAL A 73 34.81 19.20 -18.93
CA VAL A 73 34.51 19.74 -20.26
C VAL A 73 35.54 19.17 -21.21
N ALA A 74 35.07 18.47 -22.24
CA ALA A 74 35.92 17.97 -23.32
C ALA A 74 35.56 18.69 -24.61
N GLN A 75 36.56 19.02 -25.42
CA GLN A 75 36.38 19.62 -26.74
C GLN A 75 37.05 18.74 -27.80
N ASP A 76 36.41 18.55 -28.97
CA ASP A 76 37.00 17.84 -30.11
C ASP A 76 37.73 18.78 -31.07
N ILE A 77 38.39 18.20 -32.07
CA ILE A 77 39.17 18.93 -33.10
C ILE A 77 38.34 19.90 -33.95
N ASP A 78 37.01 19.71 -34.00
CA ASP A 78 36.09 20.60 -34.69
C ASP A 78 35.51 21.68 -33.75
N GLY A 79 35.96 21.73 -32.50
CA GLY A 79 35.49 22.67 -31.48
C GLY A 79 34.18 22.29 -30.79
N ARG A 80 33.65 21.07 -30.97
CA ARG A 80 32.41 20.64 -30.29
C ARG A 80 32.69 20.27 -28.85
N ILE A 81 31.82 20.74 -27.96
CA ILE A 81 31.98 20.61 -26.50
C ILE A 81 31.03 19.55 -25.95
N THR A 82 31.54 18.72 -25.04
CA THR A 82 30.77 17.80 -24.19
C THR A 82 31.04 18.11 -22.73
N LYS A 83 29.99 18.17 -21.92
CA LYS A 83 30.07 18.41 -20.46
C LYS A 83 29.65 17.16 -19.71
N GLU A 84 30.31 16.89 -18.60
CA GLU A 84 29.95 15.80 -17.69
C GLU A 84 30.09 16.29 -16.24
N PRO A 85 29.01 16.40 -15.45
CA PRO A 85 27.61 16.18 -15.83
C PRO A 85 27.10 17.10 -16.95
N PRO A 86 26.07 16.71 -17.73
CA PRO A 86 25.50 17.55 -18.79
C PRO A 86 24.86 18.85 -18.28
N PHE A 87 24.29 18.81 -17.07
CA PHE A 87 23.56 19.91 -16.44
C PHE A 87 22.46 20.51 -17.36
N ALA A 88 21.61 19.64 -17.91
CA ALA A 88 20.62 20.01 -18.92
C ALA A 88 19.47 20.88 -18.36
N ASN A 89 19.07 20.63 -17.11
CA ASN A 89 18.07 21.45 -16.41
C ASN A 89 18.67 21.98 -15.10
N PRO A 90 18.89 23.30 -14.96
CA PRO A 90 19.43 23.88 -13.72
C PRO A 90 18.60 23.63 -12.47
N LEU A 91 17.33 23.26 -12.62
CA LEU A 91 16.42 22.93 -11.52
C LEU A 91 16.27 21.43 -11.27
N ASP A 92 16.81 20.57 -12.13
CA ASP A 92 16.57 19.12 -12.06
C ASP A 92 17.78 18.31 -12.57
N SER A 93 18.98 18.86 -12.41
CA SER A 93 20.23 18.22 -12.80
C SER A 93 21.35 18.59 -11.84
N HIS A 94 22.17 17.60 -11.46
CA HIS A 94 23.41 17.86 -10.73
C HIS A 94 24.42 18.55 -11.66
N LYS A 95 25.17 19.53 -11.14
CA LYS A 95 26.18 20.28 -11.91
C LYS A 95 27.58 19.73 -11.70
N TYR A 96 27.84 19.19 -10.52
CA TYR A 96 29.14 18.66 -10.14
C TYR A 96 29.01 17.25 -9.56
N TYR A 97 30.07 16.47 -9.74
CA TYR A 97 30.42 15.38 -8.84
C TYR A 97 31.14 15.91 -7.62
N GLY A 98 31.29 15.10 -6.58
CA GLY A 98 32.02 15.57 -5.40
C GLY A 98 32.36 14.50 -4.38
N VAL A 99 33.24 14.88 -3.47
CA VAL A 99 33.55 14.11 -2.26
C VAL A 99 33.86 15.08 -1.12
N PRO A 100 33.26 14.90 0.07
CA PRO A 100 33.63 15.66 1.25
C PRO A 100 35.00 15.22 1.77
N VAL A 101 35.73 16.16 2.36
CA VAL A 101 36.96 15.84 3.10
C VAL A 101 36.60 14.98 4.31
N ALA A 102 37.47 14.03 4.66
CA ALA A 102 37.28 13.16 5.80
C ALA A 102 37.17 13.98 7.09
N ASN A 103 36.13 13.69 7.87
CA ASN A 103 35.88 14.33 9.16
C ASN A 103 36.05 13.30 10.27
N PRO A 104 37.26 13.16 10.85
CA PRO A 104 37.52 12.15 11.88
C PRO A 104 36.73 12.39 13.18
N ASP A 105 36.20 13.61 13.39
CA ASP A 105 35.43 13.97 14.59
C ASP A 105 33.93 13.59 14.47
N ALA A 106 33.52 13.05 13.32
CA ALA A 106 32.15 12.62 13.04
C ALA A 106 31.94 11.15 13.38
N GLU A 107 31.95 10.81 14.67
CA GLU A 107 31.66 9.45 15.16
C GLU A 107 30.17 9.29 15.49
N SER A 108 29.53 8.24 14.97
CA SER A 108 28.11 7.90 15.19
C SER A 108 27.86 6.43 14.84
N LEU A 109 26.90 5.80 15.52
CA LEU A 109 26.34 4.50 15.11
C LEU A 109 25.10 4.65 14.22
N ALA A 110 24.52 5.85 14.13
CA ALA A 110 23.48 6.18 13.18
C ALA A 110 24.07 6.58 11.82
N GLU A 111 23.26 6.49 10.78
CA GLU A 111 23.64 6.96 9.45
C GLU A 111 23.91 8.46 9.48
N VAL A 112 25.00 8.88 8.83
CA VAL A 112 25.43 10.28 8.79
C VAL A 112 24.92 10.94 7.50
N PHE A 113 23.97 11.85 7.67
CA PHE A 113 23.43 12.72 6.64
C PHE A 113 24.17 14.05 6.65
N GLU A 114 24.97 14.35 5.62
CA GLU A 114 25.83 15.54 5.61
C GLU A 114 25.52 16.49 4.45
N TRP A 115 24.85 17.61 4.74
CA TRP A 115 24.60 18.66 3.75
C TRP A 115 25.65 19.78 3.76
N PHE A 116 25.80 20.41 2.59
CA PHE A 116 26.75 21.48 2.31
C PHE A 116 25.99 22.69 1.77
N ILE A 117 25.77 23.67 2.66
CA ILE A 117 24.99 24.87 2.40
C ILE A 117 25.72 26.13 2.88
N ASN A 118 25.77 27.17 2.05
CA ASN A 118 26.39 28.44 2.48
C ASN A 118 25.47 29.19 3.46
N GLY A 119 26.04 30.13 4.23
CA GLY A 119 25.30 30.84 5.29
C GLY A 119 24.10 31.65 4.80
N ASN A 120 24.18 32.25 3.60
CA ASN A 120 23.09 33.03 3.04
C ASN A 120 21.91 32.13 2.63
N ASP A 121 22.21 30.99 2.01
CA ASP A 121 21.19 30.01 1.61
C ASP A 121 20.54 29.37 2.83
N TYR A 122 21.32 29.06 3.87
CA TYR A 122 20.75 28.59 5.11
C TYR A 122 19.80 29.62 5.76
N ALA A 123 20.19 30.90 5.79
CA ALA A 123 19.34 31.97 6.30
C ALA A 123 18.02 32.13 5.51
N ARG A 124 18.07 31.96 4.18
CA ARG A 124 16.88 31.94 3.31
C ARG A 124 16.01 30.72 3.59
N LEU A 125 16.62 29.54 3.74
CA LEU A 125 15.91 28.29 4.02
C LEU A 125 15.12 28.36 5.32
N ILE A 126 15.73 28.83 6.41
CA ILE A 126 15.04 28.99 7.70
C ILE A 126 14.06 30.18 7.73
N SER A 127 14.07 31.01 6.68
CA SER A 127 13.08 32.07 6.42
C SER A 127 12.07 31.67 5.34
N PHE A 128 11.83 30.36 5.21
CA PHE A 128 10.79 29.75 4.38
C PHE A 128 10.98 29.90 2.87
N GLN A 129 12.22 30.02 2.39
CA GLN A 129 12.54 30.05 0.96
C GLN A 129 13.23 28.77 0.53
N LYS A 130 12.85 28.24 -0.63
CA LYS A 130 13.56 27.11 -1.25
C LYS A 130 14.98 27.53 -1.67
N VAL A 131 15.95 26.64 -1.45
CA VAL A 131 17.35 26.84 -1.82
C VAL A 131 17.94 25.57 -2.41
N ARG A 132 19.17 25.64 -2.95
CA ARG A 132 19.88 24.46 -3.45
C ARG A 132 21.19 24.27 -2.70
N ALA A 133 21.47 23.03 -2.34
CA ALA A 133 22.64 22.65 -1.58
C ALA A 133 23.20 21.30 -2.04
N GLY A 134 24.40 20.98 -1.57
CA GLY A 134 24.97 19.64 -1.72
C GLY A 134 24.57 18.74 -0.56
N LEU A 135 24.55 17.44 -0.79
CA LEU A 135 24.33 16.41 0.22
C LEU A 135 25.31 15.26 0.02
N TYR A 136 25.81 14.68 1.09
CA TYR A 136 26.54 13.43 1.08
C TYR A 136 25.87 12.41 2.01
N TYR A 137 25.61 11.22 1.48
CA TYR A 137 24.97 10.14 2.20
C TYR A 137 25.37 8.79 1.59
N LEU A 138 25.60 7.77 2.42
CA LEU A 138 26.00 6.40 1.99
C LEU A 138 27.10 6.35 0.92
N GLY A 139 28.12 7.19 1.03
CA GLY A 139 29.25 7.19 0.10
C GLY A 139 29.08 8.05 -1.16
N GLU A 140 27.88 8.62 -1.37
CA GLU A 140 27.51 9.34 -2.59
C GLU A 140 27.30 10.84 -2.32
N PHE A 141 27.78 11.69 -3.23
CA PHE A 141 27.52 13.12 -3.22
C PHE A 141 26.41 13.47 -4.22
N TYR A 142 25.40 14.18 -3.75
CA TYR A 142 24.30 14.74 -4.51
C TYR A 142 24.48 16.26 -4.59
N ASP A 143 24.66 16.78 -5.79
CA ASP A 143 24.80 18.23 -6.02
C ASP A 143 23.48 18.85 -6.48
N ASN A 144 23.32 20.15 -6.23
CA ASN A 144 22.19 20.94 -6.72
C ASN A 144 20.82 20.40 -6.28
N VAL A 145 20.74 19.80 -5.09
CA VAL A 145 19.51 19.25 -4.49
C VAL A 145 18.68 20.41 -3.93
N GLU A 146 17.37 20.40 -4.15
CA GLU A 146 16.48 21.43 -3.64
C GLU A 146 16.08 21.13 -2.19
N PHE A 147 16.24 22.13 -1.31
CA PHE A 147 15.80 22.09 0.08
C PHE A 147 14.69 23.12 0.27
N GLY A 148 13.58 22.68 0.87
CA GLY A 148 12.43 23.52 1.17
C GLY A 148 12.02 23.48 2.64
N PRO A 149 11.30 24.50 3.12
CA PRO A 149 10.71 24.48 4.46
C PRO A 149 9.68 23.36 4.59
N ARG A 150 9.55 22.80 5.80
CA ARG A 150 8.61 21.71 6.10
C ARG A 150 7.80 21.98 7.36
N GLY A 151 6.57 21.47 7.33
CA GLY A 151 5.66 21.40 8.47
C GLY A 151 4.64 22.53 8.48
N GLN A 152 3.70 22.44 9.41
CA GLN A 152 2.75 23.51 9.72
C GLN A 152 3.08 24.09 11.09
N SER A 153 2.85 23.32 12.15
CA SER A 153 3.23 23.72 13.52
C SER A 153 4.74 23.64 13.73
N THR A 154 5.36 22.55 13.27
CA THR A 154 6.80 22.29 13.39
C THR A 154 7.67 23.24 12.56
N LEU A 155 7.08 23.91 11.57
CA LEU A 155 7.74 24.95 10.76
C LEU A 155 8.32 26.08 11.61
N PHE A 156 7.69 26.37 12.75
CA PHE A 156 8.08 27.45 13.64
C PHE A 156 9.03 27.00 14.76
N PHE A 157 9.39 25.72 14.84
CA PHE A 157 10.36 25.22 15.82
C PHE A 157 11.76 25.74 15.52
N ASP A 158 12.55 26.06 16.54
CA ASP A 158 13.94 26.52 16.32
C ASP A 158 14.78 25.46 15.61
N LYS A 159 14.59 24.18 15.99
CA LYS A 159 15.06 23.04 15.22
C LYS A 159 14.07 22.71 14.09
N LYS A 160 14.31 23.29 12.92
CA LYS A 160 13.50 23.16 11.70
C LYS A 160 13.60 21.77 11.07
N GLY A 161 12.52 21.34 10.40
CA GLY A 161 12.54 20.24 9.43
C GLY A 161 12.60 20.76 7.98
N PHE A 162 12.92 19.88 7.03
CA PHE A 162 13.10 20.23 5.62
C PHE A 162 12.51 19.19 4.67
N ASN A 163 11.91 19.64 3.57
CA ASN A 163 11.63 18.79 2.40
C ASN A 163 12.85 18.83 1.48
N ILE A 164 13.21 17.71 0.87
CA ILE A 164 14.43 17.58 0.07
C ILE A 164 14.10 16.86 -1.24
N ASP A 165 14.26 17.56 -2.35
CA ASP A 165 13.89 17.11 -3.70
C ASP A 165 15.13 16.87 -4.55
N PHE A 166 15.30 15.61 -4.98
CA PHE A 166 16.48 15.15 -5.69
C PHE A 166 16.28 15.15 -7.20
N ASN A 167 17.31 15.63 -7.90
CA ASN A 167 17.33 15.73 -9.35
C ASN A 167 17.05 14.38 -10.04
N LYS A 168 16.32 14.38 -11.16
CA LYS A 168 16.10 13.18 -12.02
C LYS A 168 17.40 12.54 -12.47
N THR A 169 18.43 13.35 -12.69
CA THR A 169 19.78 12.88 -13.06
C THR A 169 20.48 12.08 -11.96
N GLN A 170 20.00 12.15 -10.71
CA GLN A 170 20.58 11.46 -9.56
C GLN A 170 19.56 11.33 -8.41
N ARG A 171 18.74 10.27 -8.45
CA ARG A 171 17.76 9.96 -7.39
C ARG A 171 18.44 9.53 -6.07
N PHE A 172 17.78 9.73 -4.94
CA PHE A 172 18.37 9.48 -3.62
C PHE A 172 18.45 7.99 -3.29
N ARG A 173 19.60 7.55 -2.75
CA ARG A 173 19.77 6.19 -2.22
C ARG A 173 19.63 6.26 -0.70
N TRP A 174 18.51 5.79 -0.18
CA TRP A 174 18.24 5.78 1.25
C TRP A 174 18.84 4.56 1.97
N LYS A 175 19.05 3.44 1.26
CA LYS A 175 19.68 2.21 1.77
C LYS A 175 20.36 1.46 0.62
N GLU A 176 21.45 0.77 0.92
CA GLU A 176 22.18 0.00 -0.09
C GLU A 176 21.34 -1.18 -0.59
N GLY A 177 21.28 -1.37 -1.91
CA GLY A 177 20.51 -2.44 -2.56
C GLY A 177 19.02 -2.14 -2.78
N GLU A 178 18.49 -1.06 -2.19
CA GLU A 178 17.09 -0.68 -2.35
C GLU A 178 16.87 0.24 -3.56
N PRO A 179 15.65 0.27 -4.14
CA PRO A 179 15.27 1.26 -5.14
C PRO A 179 15.50 2.70 -4.65
N ARG A 180 15.93 3.57 -5.57
CA ARG A 180 16.16 4.98 -5.28
C ARG A 180 14.83 5.74 -5.25
N VAL A 181 14.76 6.76 -4.40
CA VAL A 181 13.58 7.60 -4.23
C VAL A 181 13.78 9.00 -4.79
N ARG A 182 12.68 9.67 -5.10
CA ARG A 182 12.68 11.04 -5.63
C ARG A 182 12.93 12.05 -4.52
N ASP A 183 12.10 12.00 -3.50
CA ASP A 183 12.02 13.01 -2.47
C ASP A 183 12.08 12.36 -1.09
N ILE A 184 12.68 13.07 -0.13
CA ILE A 184 12.62 12.70 1.29
C ILE A 184 12.33 13.94 2.13
N ASN A 185 11.91 13.66 3.35
CA ASN A 185 11.65 14.63 4.39
C ASN A 185 12.65 14.41 5.53
N LEU A 186 13.36 15.47 5.91
CA LEU A 186 14.13 15.49 7.14
C LEU A 186 13.25 16.12 8.23
N VAL A 187 12.54 15.26 8.97
CA VAL A 187 11.58 15.65 10.00
C VAL A 187 12.29 15.95 11.31
N THR A 188 11.96 17.08 11.92
CA THR A 188 12.51 17.44 13.23
C THR A 188 11.88 16.57 14.31
N ASN A 189 12.70 15.77 14.99
CA ASN A 189 12.27 14.99 16.15
C ASN A 189 12.40 15.78 17.46
N TRP A 190 12.46 17.12 17.42
CA TRP A 190 12.72 17.94 18.61
C TRP A 190 11.65 17.79 19.71
N GLY A 191 10.38 17.65 19.30
CA GLY A 191 9.28 17.44 20.25
C GLY A 191 9.14 16.00 20.74
N ASP A 192 9.82 15.02 20.12
CA ASP A 192 9.96 13.68 20.69
C ASP A 192 11.27 13.58 21.47
N LYS A 193 11.17 13.61 22.81
CA LYS A 193 12.34 13.43 23.68
C LYS A 193 12.91 12.02 23.63
N ALA A 194 12.12 11.01 23.24
CA ALA A 194 12.58 9.62 23.14
C ALA A 194 13.28 9.32 21.79
N LYS A 195 13.13 10.18 20.78
CA LYS A 195 13.79 10.06 19.47
C LYS A 195 13.55 8.72 18.77
N VAL A 196 12.37 8.14 18.99
CA VAL A 196 12.03 6.77 18.56
C VAL A 196 10.60 6.64 18.05
N ARG A 197 9.68 7.53 18.46
CA ARG A 197 8.24 7.35 18.21
C ARG A 197 7.90 7.26 16.74
N ASN A 198 8.38 8.21 15.95
CA ASN A 198 8.07 8.28 14.53
C ASN A 198 8.64 7.08 13.75
N GLU A 199 9.92 6.74 13.98
CA GLU A 199 10.57 5.57 13.36
C GLU A 199 9.85 4.26 13.74
N MET A 200 9.61 4.05 15.04
CA MET A 200 8.94 2.85 15.55
C MET A 200 7.48 2.75 15.08
N ALA A 201 6.78 3.88 14.95
CA ALA A 201 5.40 3.92 14.43
C ALA A 201 5.33 3.41 12.99
N TYR A 202 6.14 3.99 12.09
CA TYR A 202 6.21 3.54 10.69
C TYR A 202 6.68 2.09 10.59
N GLU A 203 7.62 1.67 11.44
CA GLU A 203 8.09 0.30 11.50
C GLU A 203 6.98 -0.68 11.88
N ILE A 204 6.23 -0.43 12.96
CA ILE A 204 5.11 -1.28 13.40
C ILE A 204 4.04 -1.37 12.30
N LEU A 205 3.69 -0.26 11.65
CA LEU A 205 2.70 -0.28 10.56
C LEU A 205 3.20 -1.11 9.38
N ARG A 206 4.45 -0.92 8.95
CA ARG A 206 5.05 -1.71 7.87
C ARG A 206 5.15 -3.20 8.23
N GLU A 207 5.53 -3.53 9.46
CA GLU A 207 5.56 -4.90 9.97
C GLU A 207 4.17 -5.52 10.09
N SER A 208 3.13 -4.70 10.25
CA SER A 208 1.73 -5.10 10.19
C SER A 208 1.24 -5.31 8.75
N GLY A 209 2.06 -5.02 7.73
CA GLY A 209 1.71 -5.12 6.33
C GLY A 209 0.98 -3.90 5.75
N VAL A 210 1.04 -2.75 6.43
CA VAL A 210 0.48 -1.50 5.90
C VAL A 210 1.46 -0.93 4.86
N PRO A 211 1.00 -0.57 3.64
CA PRO A 211 1.81 0.17 2.67
C PRO A 211 2.11 1.56 3.25
N THR A 212 3.32 1.75 3.76
CA THR A 212 3.70 2.98 4.46
C THR A 212 5.15 3.37 4.20
N HIS A 213 5.50 4.60 4.57
CA HIS A 213 6.82 5.19 4.38
C HIS A 213 7.89 4.43 5.15
N PHE A 214 9.12 4.41 4.63
CA PHE A 214 10.25 4.20 5.52
C PHE A 214 10.51 5.47 6.32
N ALA A 215 10.91 5.28 7.57
CA ALA A 215 11.38 6.34 8.45
C ALA A 215 12.50 5.78 9.33
N PHE A 216 13.56 6.56 9.56
CA PHE A 216 14.58 6.24 10.54
C PHE A 216 15.36 7.50 10.96
N SER A 217 15.81 7.54 12.21
CA SER A 217 16.61 8.66 12.70
C SER A 217 18.03 8.62 12.11
N VAL A 218 18.57 9.80 11.79
CA VAL A 218 19.93 9.98 11.27
C VAL A 218 20.67 11.05 12.08
N ARG A 219 22.00 10.97 12.08
CA ARG A 219 22.85 12.08 12.52
C ARG A 219 22.99 13.07 11.36
N VAL A 220 22.63 14.32 11.60
CA VAL A 220 22.77 15.40 10.62
C VAL A 220 24.04 16.20 10.88
N GLN A 221 24.89 16.30 9.86
CA GLN A 221 26.05 17.18 9.81
C GLN A 221 25.77 18.34 8.86
N ARG A 222 26.16 19.56 9.22
CA ARG A 222 26.15 20.75 8.35
C ARG A 222 27.55 21.30 8.17
N ASN A 223 28.06 21.28 6.94
CA ASN A 223 29.40 21.77 6.61
C ASN A 223 30.47 21.18 7.57
N GLY A 224 30.47 19.85 7.77
CA GLY A 224 31.39 19.15 8.65
C GLY A 224 31.19 19.37 10.16
N GLN A 225 30.07 19.95 10.60
CA GLN A 225 29.76 20.13 12.03
C GLN A 225 28.44 19.47 12.41
N PHE A 226 28.36 18.92 13.62
CA PHE A 226 27.11 18.36 14.13
C PHE A 226 26.02 19.43 14.05
N PHE A 227 24.89 19.07 13.47
CA PHE A 227 23.73 19.95 13.34
C PHE A 227 22.59 19.46 14.23
N ALA A 228 22.17 18.20 14.08
CA ALA A 228 21.04 17.65 14.83
C ALA A 228 21.00 16.12 14.74
N THR A 229 20.12 15.48 15.52
CA THR A 229 19.44 14.26 15.06
C THR A 229 18.14 14.61 14.36
N ALA A 230 17.69 13.85 13.38
CA ALA A 230 16.40 14.08 12.72
C ALA A 230 15.90 12.77 12.13
N ASP A 231 14.62 12.68 11.81
CA ASP A 231 14.07 11.49 11.16
C ASP A 231 14.06 11.71 9.66
N LEU A 232 14.72 10.82 8.93
CA LEU A 232 14.65 10.74 7.49
C LEU A 232 13.42 9.92 7.14
N VAL A 233 12.43 10.54 6.52
CA VAL A 233 11.15 9.94 6.13
C VAL A 233 10.98 10.06 4.62
N GLU A 234 10.53 9.01 3.97
CA GLU A 234 10.18 9.07 2.54
C GLU A 234 9.09 10.12 2.26
N ASP A 235 9.06 10.71 1.07
CA ASP A 235 7.91 11.49 0.61
C ASP A 235 6.94 10.65 -0.22
N ALA A 236 5.67 11.01 -0.23
CA ALA A 236 4.64 10.28 -0.95
C ALA A 236 4.58 10.69 -2.43
N ASP A 237 4.78 9.74 -3.33
CA ASP A 237 4.69 9.88 -4.78
C ASP A 237 4.50 8.52 -5.49
N ASP A 238 4.66 8.48 -6.81
CA ASP A 238 4.56 7.27 -7.62
C ASP A 238 5.65 6.22 -7.30
N ILE A 239 6.83 6.65 -6.84
CA ILE A 239 7.93 5.75 -6.45
C ILE A 239 7.65 5.14 -5.06
N TYR A 240 7.07 5.92 -4.16
CA TYR A 240 6.56 5.41 -2.87
C TYR A 240 5.52 4.31 -3.08
N LEU A 241 4.56 4.50 -3.99
CA LEU A 241 3.53 3.49 -4.29
C LEU A 241 4.18 2.17 -4.74
N ASP A 242 5.03 2.23 -5.76
CA ASP A 242 5.78 1.06 -6.27
C ASP A 242 6.57 0.35 -5.16
N ARG A 243 7.33 1.12 -4.36
CA ARG A 243 8.12 0.58 -3.25
C ARG A 243 7.24 -0.03 -2.14
N ALA A 244 6.06 0.52 -1.91
CA ALA A 244 5.12 0.03 -0.91
C ALA A 244 4.28 -1.17 -1.41
N GLY A 245 4.51 -1.64 -2.66
CA GLY A 245 3.80 -2.75 -3.26
C GLY A 245 2.44 -2.38 -3.84
N LEU A 246 2.21 -1.11 -4.12
CA LEU A 246 1.00 -0.57 -4.76
C LEU A 246 1.29 -0.20 -6.23
N ASP A 247 0.24 -0.02 -7.02
CA ASP A 247 0.40 0.43 -8.40
C ASP A 247 0.87 1.89 -8.44
N ARG A 248 2.02 2.10 -9.11
CA ARG A 248 2.62 3.42 -9.31
C ARG A 248 1.74 4.39 -10.10
N ASP A 249 0.85 3.86 -10.94
CA ASP A 249 -0.04 4.64 -11.81
C ASP A 249 -1.41 4.91 -11.16
N GLY A 250 -1.62 4.41 -9.93
CA GLY A 250 -2.77 4.71 -9.08
C GLY A 250 -2.84 6.18 -8.63
N THR A 251 -4.03 6.62 -8.21
CA THR A 251 -4.24 7.99 -7.75
C THR A 251 -3.98 8.09 -6.25
N LEU A 252 -3.18 9.06 -5.83
CA LEU A 252 -2.85 9.32 -4.43
C LEU A 252 -3.24 10.74 -4.03
N TYR A 253 -4.04 10.85 -2.97
CA TYR A 253 -4.47 12.11 -2.38
C TYR A 253 -3.94 12.23 -0.96
N LYS A 254 -3.32 13.36 -0.62
CA LYS A 254 -3.01 13.71 0.76
C LYS A 254 -4.17 14.47 1.39
N ALA A 255 -4.74 13.95 2.48
CA ALA A 255 -5.76 14.67 3.23
C ALA A 255 -5.16 15.94 3.87
N VAL A 256 -5.82 17.08 3.67
CA VAL A 256 -5.46 18.38 4.26
C VAL A 256 -6.47 18.76 5.34
N ASN A 257 -7.76 18.66 5.01
CA ASN A 257 -8.86 18.92 5.92
C ASN A 257 -10.17 18.35 5.34
N THR A 258 -10.31 17.02 5.34
CA THR A 258 -11.50 16.33 4.83
C THR A 258 -11.95 15.22 5.76
N SER A 259 -13.25 15.19 6.02
CA SER A 259 -13.93 14.06 6.69
C SER A 259 -14.74 13.22 5.69
N LEU A 260 -14.52 13.42 4.38
CA LEU A 260 -15.20 12.73 3.29
C LEU A 260 -16.73 12.85 3.37
N ARG A 261 -17.22 14.06 3.65
CA ARG A 261 -18.65 14.37 3.72
C ARG A 261 -19.15 14.92 2.38
N LEU A 262 -20.46 14.84 2.11
CA LEU A 262 -21.03 15.36 0.85
C LEU A 262 -20.71 16.85 0.58
N GLU A 263 -20.49 17.65 1.64
CA GLU A 263 -20.09 19.06 1.54
C GLU A 263 -18.66 19.29 1.01
N ASP A 264 -17.84 18.23 0.98
CA ASP A 264 -16.47 18.26 0.45
C ASP A 264 -16.42 18.16 -1.09
N ILE A 265 -17.50 17.71 -1.74
CA ILE A 265 -17.56 17.48 -3.20
C ILE A 265 -17.23 18.77 -3.96
N GLY A 266 -16.29 18.67 -4.91
CA GLY A 266 -15.83 19.79 -5.73
C GLY A 266 -14.93 20.81 -5.01
N ASN A 267 -14.58 20.61 -3.73
CA ASN A 267 -13.68 21.49 -3.00
C ASN A 267 -12.21 21.06 -3.15
N THR A 268 -11.44 21.78 -3.97
CA THR A 268 -10.05 21.43 -4.26
C THR A 268 -9.05 21.69 -3.13
N ASN A 269 -9.48 22.27 -1.99
CA ASN A 269 -8.58 22.61 -0.88
C ASN A 269 -8.54 21.54 0.23
N ILE A 270 -9.39 20.51 0.13
CA ILE A 270 -9.53 19.50 1.18
C ILE A 270 -8.45 18.41 1.09
N VAL A 271 -7.87 18.24 -0.10
CA VAL A 271 -6.80 17.31 -0.41
C VAL A 271 -5.73 17.98 -1.25
N ARG A 272 -4.51 17.43 -1.23
CA ARG A 272 -3.50 17.65 -2.27
C ARG A 272 -3.35 16.38 -3.09
N LYS A 273 -3.58 16.46 -4.40
CA LYS A 273 -3.33 15.36 -5.32
C LYS A 273 -1.81 15.19 -5.51
N MET A 274 -1.31 13.97 -5.33
CA MET A 274 0.13 13.66 -5.25
C MET A 274 0.63 12.88 -6.48
N THR A 275 -0.27 12.19 -7.16
CA THR A 275 -0.04 11.52 -8.45
C THR A 275 -1.20 11.89 -9.40
N ARG A 276 -0.98 11.80 -10.71
CA ARG A 276 -1.98 12.20 -11.72
C ARG A 276 -2.51 13.62 -11.50
N GLU A 277 -1.59 14.54 -11.18
CA GLU A 277 -1.89 15.92 -10.75
C GLU A 277 -2.64 16.74 -11.83
N GLU A 278 -2.62 16.28 -13.08
CA GLU A 278 -3.31 16.86 -14.23
C GLU A 278 -4.80 16.53 -14.31
N GLU A 279 -5.26 15.52 -13.57
CA GLU A 279 -6.67 15.07 -13.55
C GLU A 279 -7.47 15.74 -12.42
N GLY A 280 -8.79 15.84 -12.59
CA GLY A 280 -9.71 16.40 -11.60
C GLY A 280 -9.94 15.50 -10.38
N LEU A 281 -10.98 15.80 -9.59
CA LEU A 281 -11.34 15.08 -8.36
C LEU A 281 -12.57 14.18 -8.54
N GLU A 282 -12.95 13.85 -9.78
CA GLU A 282 -14.20 13.15 -10.07
C GLU A 282 -14.26 11.75 -9.43
N ASP A 283 -13.13 11.07 -9.31
CA ASP A 283 -13.04 9.76 -8.63
C ASP A 283 -13.21 9.90 -7.11
N LEU A 284 -12.60 10.92 -6.50
CA LEU A 284 -12.78 11.23 -5.08
C LEU A 284 -14.23 11.67 -4.78
N ASP A 285 -14.83 12.48 -5.64
CA ASP A 285 -16.24 12.89 -5.53
C ASP A 285 -17.17 11.65 -5.61
N ALA A 286 -16.83 10.66 -6.44
CA ALA A 286 -17.55 9.39 -6.52
C ALA A 286 -17.39 8.55 -5.24
N LEU A 287 -16.19 8.47 -4.66
CA LEU A 287 -15.96 7.84 -3.35
C LEU A 287 -16.82 8.49 -2.27
N ILE A 288 -16.75 9.82 -2.14
CA ILE A 288 -17.51 10.58 -1.15
C ILE A 288 -19.01 10.34 -1.34
N THR A 289 -19.50 10.38 -2.58
CA THR A 289 -20.90 10.11 -2.88
C THR A 289 -21.31 8.70 -2.45
N GLY A 290 -20.48 7.70 -2.79
CA GLY A 290 -20.76 6.29 -2.53
C GLY A 290 -20.86 5.95 -1.05
N ILE A 291 -19.89 6.39 -0.24
CA ILE A 291 -19.83 6.10 1.20
C ILE A 291 -20.88 6.88 2.01
N ASN A 292 -21.41 7.99 1.49
CA ASN A 292 -22.43 8.80 2.15
C ASN A 292 -23.88 8.40 1.78
N GLN A 293 -24.08 7.34 0.97
CA GLN A 293 -25.41 6.77 0.72
C GLN A 293 -26.05 6.24 2.01
N ASP A 294 -27.33 5.86 1.98
CA ASP A 294 -28.03 5.29 3.14
C ASP A 294 -28.25 3.78 3.01
N GLY A 295 -28.34 3.08 4.14
CA GLY A 295 -28.76 1.68 4.21
C GLY A 295 -27.86 0.72 3.44
N SER A 296 -28.45 -0.20 2.68
CA SER A 296 -27.70 -1.23 1.93
C SER A 296 -26.79 -0.63 0.86
N ALA A 297 -27.23 0.43 0.17
CA ALA A 297 -26.48 1.01 -0.96
C ALA A 297 -25.10 1.55 -0.55
N ARG A 298 -24.96 2.07 0.68
CA ARG A 298 -23.66 2.42 1.27
C ARG A 298 -22.75 1.21 1.37
N TRP A 299 -23.28 0.10 1.91
CA TRP A 299 -22.50 -1.10 2.17
C TRP A 299 -22.20 -1.88 0.89
N ASP A 300 -23.11 -1.88 -0.07
CA ASP A 300 -22.87 -2.40 -1.42
C ASP A 300 -21.67 -1.66 -2.03
N TYR A 301 -21.66 -0.33 -1.96
CA TYR A 301 -20.53 0.49 -2.41
C TYR A 301 -19.24 0.23 -1.63
N ILE A 302 -19.28 0.20 -0.29
CA ILE A 302 -18.07 0.01 0.53
C ILE A 302 -17.42 -1.35 0.25
N PHE A 303 -18.19 -2.43 0.19
CA PHE A 303 -17.63 -3.76 -0.10
C PHE A 303 -17.11 -3.88 -1.54
N ASP A 304 -17.72 -3.15 -2.49
CA ASP A 304 -17.28 -3.15 -3.89
C ASP A 304 -16.11 -2.19 -4.15
N GLN A 305 -15.95 -1.09 -3.42
CA GLN A 305 -15.05 0.00 -3.81
C GLN A 305 -13.97 0.29 -2.77
N VAL A 306 -13.98 -0.36 -1.61
CA VAL A 306 -12.94 -0.19 -0.58
C VAL A 306 -12.16 -1.48 -0.42
N ASP A 307 -10.84 -1.36 -0.41
CA ASP A 307 -9.92 -2.41 0.03
C ASP A 307 -10.03 -2.51 1.56
N LEU A 308 -11.00 -3.33 2.00
CA LEU A 308 -11.26 -3.58 3.41
C LEU A 308 -10.03 -4.15 4.13
N PRO A 309 -9.29 -5.14 3.60
CA PRO A 309 -8.07 -5.64 4.23
C PRO A 309 -7.07 -4.54 4.54
N THR A 310 -6.66 -3.75 3.53
CA THR A 310 -5.67 -2.67 3.74
C THR A 310 -6.20 -1.62 4.69
N THR A 311 -7.44 -1.17 4.50
CA THR A 311 -8.04 -0.09 5.32
C THR A 311 -8.17 -0.52 6.78
N ILE A 312 -8.71 -1.71 7.05
CA ILE A 312 -8.89 -2.23 8.41
C ILE A 312 -7.53 -2.49 9.08
N ASN A 313 -6.55 -3.01 8.33
CA ASN A 313 -5.19 -3.19 8.81
C ASN A 313 -4.55 -1.87 9.22
N THR A 314 -4.66 -0.84 8.38
CA THR A 314 -4.18 0.52 8.70
C THR A 314 -4.83 1.04 9.97
N LEU A 315 -6.16 0.99 10.08
CA LEU A 315 -6.88 1.50 11.27
C LEU A 315 -6.50 0.76 12.54
N ALA A 316 -6.40 -0.58 12.49
CA ALA A 316 -5.98 -1.38 13.64
C ALA A 316 -4.53 -1.06 14.06
N GLY A 317 -3.62 -0.90 13.09
CA GLY A 317 -2.24 -0.50 13.34
C GLY A 317 -2.12 0.88 13.99
N LEU A 318 -2.93 1.84 13.53
CA LEU A 318 -2.96 3.21 14.10
C LEU A 318 -3.40 3.21 15.57
N VAL A 319 -4.31 2.32 15.95
CA VAL A 319 -4.72 2.12 17.35
C VAL A 319 -3.57 1.52 18.16
N VAL A 320 -2.82 0.55 17.61
CA VAL A 320 -1.66 -0.06 18.30
C VAL A 320 -0.60 0.99 18.62
N ILE A 321 -0.26 1.84 17.67
CA ILE A 321 0.73 2.93 17.89
C ILE A 321 0.13 4.14 18.61
N MET A 322 -1.19 4.15 18.81
CA MET A 322 -1.96 5.24 19.41
C MET A 322 -1.79 6.57 18.65
N GLN A 323 -2.05 6.56 17.34
CA GLN A 323 -2.20 7.77 16.54
C GLN A 323 -3.64 8.30 16.71
N THR A 324 -3.78 9.48 17.28
CA THR A 324 -5.08 10.12 17.58
C THR A 324 -5.54 11.11 16.52
N ASP A 325 -4.64 11.71 15.74
CA ASP A 325 -4.94 12.88 14.88
C ASP A 325 -5.28 12.53 13.42
N MET A 326 -5.95 11.39 13.18
CA MET A 326 -6.33 10.92 11.83
C MET A 326 -7.82 11.18 11.49
N GLY A 327 -8.41 12.22 12.07
CA GLY A 327 -9.81 12.58 11.82
C GLY A 327 -10.03 13.15 10.41
N ALA A 328 -9.37 14.28 10.11
CA ALA A 328 -9.54 15.04 8.86
C ALA A 328 -8.24 15.26 8.06
N LYS A 329 -7.11 14.72 8.55
CA LYS A 329 -5.74 14.92 8.05
C LYS A 329 -4.89 13.72 8.47
N ASN A 330 -3.60 13.75 8.17
CA ASN A 330 -2.63 12.71 8.56
C ASN A 330 -2.92 11.32 7.98
N TYR A 331 -3.55 11.30 6.79
CA TYR A 331 -3.67 10.12 5.96
C TYR A 331 -3.60 10.49 4.48
N TYR A 332 -3.35 9.47 3.66
CA TYR A 332 -3.55 9.50 2.24
C TYR A 332 -4.76 8.62 1.87
N LEU A 333 -5.41 8.98 0.76
CA LEU A 333 -6.34 8.11 0.05
C LEU A 333 -5.65 7.62 -1.20
N TYR A 334 -5.56 6.31 -1.35
CA TYR A 334 -5.05 5.66 -2.54
C TYR A 334 -6.22 5.03 -3.30
N HIS A 335 -6.23 5.19 -4.63
CA HIS A 335 -7.19 4.59 -5.53
C HIS A 335 -6.44 3.78 -6.58
N ASP A 336 -6.68 2.47 -6.61
CA ASP A 336 -6.03 1.52 -7.50
C ASP A 336 -6.62 1.59 -8.93
N THR A 337 -6.45 2.73 -9.60
CA THR A 337 -7.15 3.05 -10.87
C THR A 337 -6.81 2.14 -12.04
N GLN A 338 -5.66 1.46 -12.00
CA GLN A 338 -5.21 0.55 -13.06
C GLN A 338 -5.31 -0.93 -12.64
N GLY A 339 -5.62 -1.21 -11.37
CA GLY A 339 -5.82 -2.55 -10.85
C GLY A 339 -7.29 -2.82 -10.52
N ASP A 340 -7.61 -3.09 -9.27
CA ASP A 340 -8.93 -3.58 -8.86
C ASP A 340 -9.99 -2.48 -8.62
N GLY A 341 -9.61 -1.22 -8.84
CA GLY A 341 -10.47 -0.04 -8.71
C GLY A 341 -10.84 0.32 -7.28
N ARG A 342 -10.24 -0.30 -6.26
CA ARG A 342 -10.59 -0.03 -4.87
C ARG A 342 -9.78 1.09 -4.26
N TRP A 343 -10.37 1.68 -3.22
CA TRP A 343 -9.80 2.71 -2.38
C TRP A 343 -9.21 2.15 -1.09
N SER A 344 -8.11 2.73 -0.62
CA SER A 344 -7.55 2.45 0.69
C SER A 344 -7.09 3.71 1.42
N ILE A 345 -7.05 3.63 2.75
CA ILE A 345 -6.46 4.67 3.61
C ILE A 345 -5.04 4.26 3.97
N LEU A 346 -4.08 5.15 3.71
CA LEU A 346 -2.68 4.98 4.08
C LEU A 346 -2.26 6.04 5.12
N PRO A 347 -1.37 5.71 6.06
CA PRO A 347 -1.06 6.59 7.20
C PRO A 347 -0.04 7.68 6.84
N TRP A 348 -0.10 8.82 7.54
CA TRP A 348 0.89 9.90 7.47
C TRP A 348 1.06 10.58 8.84
N ASP A 349 2.21 11.24 9.05
CA ASP A 349 2.50 12.10 10.21
C ASP A 349 2.35 11.40 11.57
N LEU A 350 3.23 10.44 11.86
CA LEU A 350 3.10 9.50 13.00
C LEU A 350 4.01 9.84 14.21
N ASP A 351 4.37 11.11 14.35
CA ASP A 351 5.27 11.59 15.40
C ASP A 351 4.61 11.70 16.78
N LEU A 352 3.31 12.03 16.83
CA LEU A 352 2.49 12.04 18.05
C LEU A 352 1.84 10.67 18.28
N THR A 353 2.66 9.72 18.74
CA THR A 353 2.28 8.33 19.01
C THR A 353 2.83 7.86 20.36
N PHE A 354 2.46 6.64 20.79
CA PHE A 354 2.92 6.03 22.05
C PHE A 354 2.69 6.96 23.26
N GLY A 355 1.46 7.47 23.33
CA GLY A 355 0.92 8.30 24.39
C GLY A 355 1.18 9.80 24.26
N ARG A 356 1.78 10.26 23.16
CA ARG A 356 1.87 11.69 22.84
C ARG A 356 0.64 12.14 22.08
N ASP A 357 0.22 13.40 22.30
CA ASP A 357 -0.91 14.00 21.60
C ASP A 357 -0.76 15.53 21.51
N PHE A 358 -1.54 16.17 20.62
CA PHE A 358 -1.61 17.62 20.50
C PHE A 358 -2.75 18.18 21.36
N THR A 359 -2.42 18.76 22.52
CA THR A 359 -3.44 19.14 23.50
C THR A 359 -3.71 20.64 23.56
N SER A 360 -4.89 21.05 24.01
CA SER A 360 -5.18 22.47 24.29
C SER A 360 -4.35 23.04 25.45
N ARG A 361 -3.84 22.17 26.35
CA ARG A 361 -3.02 22.54 27.51
C ARG A 361 -1.62 22.98 27.10
N ALA A 362 -0.96 22.20 26.25
CA ALA A 362 0.47 22.37 25.96
C ALA A 362 0.83 22.21 24.47
N GLY A 363 -0.16 22.12 23.60
CA GLY A 363 0.00 21.92 22.16
C GLY A 363 0.81 20.66 21.89
N TYR A 364 1.77 20.79 20.98
CA TYR A 364 2.69 19.72 20.59
C TYR A 364 3.63 19.27 21.74
N PHE A 365 3.80 20.11 22.77
CA PHE A 365 4.79 19.93 23.84
C PHE A 365 4.18 19.40 25.14
N ASP A 366 3.02 18.73 25.10
CA ASP A 366 2.42 18.14 26.30
C ASP A 366 3.18 16.89 26.74
N ARG A 367 3.79 16.89 27.93
CA ARG A 367 4.54 15.73 28.45
C ARG A 367 3.64 14.62 29.01
N ASN A 368 2.34 14.86 29.20
CA ASN A 368 1.42 13.81 29.66
C ASN A 368 1.42 12.64 28.69
N LEU A 369 1.25 11.43 29.24
CA LEU A 369 1.07 10.22 28.44
C LEU A 369 -0.38 9.79 28.51
N PHE A 370 -1.00 9.73 27.34
CA PHE A 370 -2.35 9.23 27.17
C PHE A 370 -2.27 7.74 26.85
N ALA A 371 -3.12 6.92 27.46
CA ALA A 371 -3.15 5.47 27.17
C ALA A 371 -4.57 4.93 26.95
N GLU A 372 -5.58 5.73 27.28
CA GLU A 372 -7.00 5.41 27.19
C GLU A 372 -7.54 5.66 25.78
N GLY A 373 -8.62 4.97 25.42
CA GLY A 373 -9.28 5.07 24.13
C GLY A 373 -8.56 4.34 23.01
N PHE A 374 -9.26 4.05 21.93
CA PHE A 374 -8.65 3.40 20.77
C PHE A 374 -8.04 4.43 19.83
N THR A 375 -8.56 5.67 19.81
CA THR A 375 -8.15 6.86 19.01
C THR A 375 -9.21 7.97 19.20
N GLU A 376 -8.97 9.20 18.73
CA GLU A 376 -10.05 10.19 18.59
C GLU A 376 -11.11 9.81 17.53
N PHE A 377 -10.99 8.68 16.80
CA PHE A 377 -12.02 8.22 15.86
C PHE A 377 -13.41 8.14 16.52
N SER A 378 -13.43 7.84 17.83
CA SER A 378 -14.67 7.72 18.58
C SER A 378 -15.22 9.02 19.14
N GLU A 379 -14.41 10.07 19.25
CA GLU A 379 -14.72 11.29 20.03
C GLU A 379 -14.61 12.59 19.22
N SER A 380 -14.00 12.55 18.03
CA SER A 380 -13.88 13.70 17.14
C SER A 380 -15.08 13.81 16.19
N PHE A 381 -15.73 14.97 16.19
CA PHE A 381 -16.76 15.33 15.21
C PHE A 381 -16.24 15.37 13.76
N ASN A 382 -14.92 15.36 13.59
CA ASN A 382 -14.24 15.46 12.30
C ASN A 382 -13.69 14.12 11.80
N THR A 383 -14.03 12.99 12.43
CA THR A 383 -13.67 11.67 11.91
C THR A 383 -14.26 11.46 10.53
N SER A 384 -13.48 10.87 9.62
CA SER A 384 -13.98 10.58 8.27
C SER A 384 -15.17 9.65 8.30
N VAL A 385 -16.13 9.87 7.39
CA VAL A 385 -17.36 9.07 7.28
C VAL A 385 -17.01 7.59 7.08
N LEU A 386 -16.03 7.28 6.23
CA LEU A 386 -15.61 5.89 6.00
C LEU A 386 -15.16 5.21 7.30
N VAL A 387 -14.32 5.87 8.10
CA VAL A 387 -13.83 5.30 9.37
C VAL A 387 -14.95 5.15 10.39
N GLU A 388 -15.83 6.15 10.52
CA GLU A 388 -16.99 6.09 11.41
C GLU A 388 -17.88 4.89 11.07
N GLU A 389 -18.19 4.72 9.79
CA GLU A 389 -19.06 3.65 9.29
C GLU A 389 -18.41 2.27 9.45
N LEU A 390 -17.13 2.10 9.07
CA LEU A 390 -16.44 0.82 9.23
C LEU A 390 -16.41 0.35 10.69
N LEU A 391 -16.26 1.28 11.63
CA LEU A 391 -16.21 0.95 13.05
C LEU A 391 -17.60 0.76 13.66
N ARG A 392 -18.62 1.54 13.26
CA ARG A 392 -19.92 1.60 13.97
C ARG A 392 -21.14 1.22 13.15
N GLY A 393 -21.08 1.37 11.83
CA GLY A 393 -22.21 1.24 10.93
C GLY A 393 -22.48 -0.20 10.45
N ASN A 394 -21.50 -1.10 10.53
CA ASN A 394 -21.67 -2.51 10.13
C ASN A 394 -20.99 -3.49 11.11
N PRO A 395 -21.74 -4.45 11.68
CA PRO A 395 -21.18 -5.48 12.56
C PRO A 395 -20.05 -6.30 11.93
N ARG A 396 -20.11 -6.60 10.63
CA ARG A 396 -19.11 -7.41 9.92
C ARG A 396 -17.75 -6.71 9.91
N THR A 397 -17.72 -5.44 9.49
CA THR A 397 -16.47 -4.66 9.45
C THR A 397 -15.95 -4.31 10.85
N ARG A 398 -16.85 -4.12 11.82
CA ARG A 398 -16.48 -3.95 13.23
C ARG A 398 -15.78 -5.19 13.78
N GLU A 399 -16.31 -6.38 13.51
CA GLU A 399 -15.67 -7.65 13.88
C GLU A 399 -14.30 -7.82 13.21
N MET A 400 -14.20 -7.49 11.92
CA MET A 400 -12.91 -7.50 11.19
C MET A 400 -11.87 -6.63 11.89
N PHE A 401 -12.25 -5.40 12.23
CA PHE A 401 -11.38 -4.44 12.90
C PHE A 401 -10.91 -4.92 14.28
N PHE A 402 -11.81 -5.34 15.16
CA PHE A 402 -11.40 -5.74 16.51
C PHE A 402 -10.60 -7.03 16.51
N ARG A 403 -10.88 -7.96 15.59
CA ARG A 403 -10.04 -9.13 15.42
C ARG A 403 -8.65 -8.75 14.91
N ARG A 404 -8.53 -7.84 13.94
CA ARG A 404 -7.21 -7.39 13.48
C ARG A 404 -6.45 -6.63 14.57
N LEU A 405 -7.13 -5.76 15.31
CA LEU A 405 -6.58 -5.06 16.48
C LEU A 405 -6.07 -6.05 17.52
N ARG A 406 -6.80 -7.14 17.77
CA ARG A 406 -6.37 -8.20 18.67
C ARG A 406 -5.06 -8.83 18.19
N THR A 407 -4.98 -9.25 16.93
CA THR A 407 -3.76 -9.84 16.33
C THR A 407 -2.55 -8.92 16.50
N LEU A 408 -2.69 -7.65 16.12
CA LEU A 408 -1.58 -6.70 16.18
C LEU A 408 -1.21 -6.32 17.63
N SER A 409 -2.21 -6.24 18.53
CA SER A 409 -1.95 -5.98 19.95
C SER A 409 -1.20 -7.14 20.61
N ASP A 410 -1.54 -8.39 20.29
CA ASP A 410 -0.81 -9.55 20.83
C ASP A 410 0.65 -9.50 20.35
N ARG A 411 0.88 -9.12 19.09
CA ARG A 411 2.22 -9.02 18.51
C ARG A 411 3.06 -7.87 19.08
N PHE A 412 2.50 -6.68 19.27
CA PHE A 412 3.28 -5.48 19.57
C PHE A 412 3.07 -4.91 20.99
N ILE A 413 1.86 -5.04 21.55
CA ILE A 413 1.52 -4.50 22.88
C ILE A 413 1.75 -5.52 23.99
N ALA A 414 1.36 -6.79 23.77
CA ALA A 414 1.55 -7.84 24.78
C ALA A 414 3.00 -8.37 24.83
N SER A 415 3.74 -8.27 23.73
CA SER A 415 5.13 -8.71 23.64
C SER A 415 6.12 -7.68 24.19
N GLU A 416 7.41 -8.00 24.09
CA GLU A 416 8.53 -7.12 24.42
C GLU A 416 9.03 -6.29 23.22
N TYR A 417 8.30 -6.28 22.10
CA TYR A 417 8.68 -5.55 20.89
C TYR A 417 9.01 -4.08 21.18
N ILE A 418 8.10 -3.34 21.82
CA ILE A 418 8.29 -1.90 22.10
C ILE A 418 9.50 -1.67 23.05
N PRO A 419 9.65 -2.39 24.18
CA PRO A 419 10.86 -2.33 24.99
C PRO A 419 12.16 -2.61 24.23
N GLU A 420 12.18 -3.64 23.38
CA GLU A 420 13.36 -4.00 22.58
C GLU A 420 13.71 -2.88 21.58
N ARG A 421 12.73 -2.39 20.82
CA ARG A 421 12.94 -1.31 19.83
C ARG A 421 13.39 0.00 20.46
N THR A 422 12.81 0.40 21.59
CA THR A 422 13.24 1.61 22.32
C THR A 422 14.68 1.49 22.83
N GLN A 423 15.06 0.30 23.33
CA GLN A 423 16.43 0.03 23.78
C GLN A 423 17.44 0.01 22.63
N GLU A 424 17.08 -0.56 21.48
CA GLU A 424 17.93 -0.55 20.28
C GLU A 424 18.17 0.87 19.77
N GLN A 425 17.13 1.69 19.70
CA GLN A 425 17.28 3.09 19.28
C GLN A 425 18.14 3.88 20.28
N LEU A 426 17.98 3.65 21.58
CA LEU A 426 18.83 4.24 22.61
C LEU A 426 20.31 3.83 22.43
N ALA A 427 20.56 2.55 22.15
CA ALA A 427 21.91 2.06 21.87
C ALA A 427 22.50 2.67 20.59
N ARG A 428 21.67 3.05 19.61
CA ARG A 428 22.10 3.69 18.37
C ARG A 428 22.42 5.18 18.53
N LEU A 429 21.58 5.93 19.26
CA LEU A 429 21.70 7.39 19.38
C LEU A 429 22.39 7.90 20.65
N SER A 430 22.49 7.07 21.70
CA SER A 430 23.23 7.34 22.94
C SER A 430 24.05 6.12 23.40
N PRO A 431 24.91 5.52 22.55
CA PRO A 431 25.75 4.40 22.95
C PRO A 431 26.76 4.82 24.04
N ALA A 432 27.01 3.92 24.99
CA ALA A 432 28.03 4.13 26.03
C ALA A 432 29.46 4.26 25.45
N SER A 433 29.72 3.74 24.25
CA SER A 433 31.03 3.80 23.58
C SER A 433 31.34 5.16 22.95
N ILE A 434 30.35 6.02 22.72
CA ILE A 434 30.54 7.34 22.10
C ILE A 434 29.95 8.40 23.03
N PHE A 435 30.81 9.25 23.61
CA PHE A 435 30.36 10.32 24.53
C PHE A 435 30.88 11.71 24.11
N PRO A 436 30.00 12.74 24.06
CA PRO A 436 28.54 12.62 24.13
C PRO A 436 27.98 11.92 22.88
N GLY A 437 26.97 11.07 23.07
CA GLY A 437 26.19 10.47 21.98
C GLY A 437 25.35 11.50 21.23
N ASP A 438 24.75 11.11 20.11
CA ASP A 438 24.03 12.00 19.20
C ASP A 438 22.80 12.67 19.84
N ALA A 439 21.99 11.93 20.61
CA ALA A 439 20.81 12.50 21.26
C ALA A 439 21.19 13.54 22.33
N LEU A 440 22.32 13.33 23.02
CA LEU A 440 22.84 14.29 23.99
C LEU A 440 23.43 15.54 23.29
N ARG A 441 24.14 15.36 22.17
CA ARG A 441 24.61 16.48 21.33
C ARG A 441 23.44 17.29 20.78
N ASP A 442 22.37 16.64 20.34
CA ASP A 442 21.14 17.30 19.89
C ASP A 442 20.55 18.19 20.99
N SER A 443 20.45 17.64 22.20
CA SER A 443 19.96 18.36 23.38
C SER A 443 20.83 19.56 23.75
N PHE A 444 22.16 19.44 23.66
CA PHE A 444 23.06 20.60 23.88
C PHE A 444 22.98 21.65 22.77
N THR A 445 22.68 21.25 21.54
CA THR A 445 22.63 22.14 20.38
C THR A 445 21.33 22.93 20.32
N TRP A 446 20.21 22.26 20.56
CA TRP A 446 18.86 22.82 20.39
C TRP A 446 18.12 23.06 21.70
N GLY A 447 18.69 22.64 22.83
CA GLY A 447 18.03 22.71 24.12
C GLY A 447 16.88 21.71 24.27
N THR A 448 16.05 21.96 25.27
CA THR A 448 14.82 21.23 25.57
C THR A 448 13.65 22.20 25.64
N TRP A 449 12.44 21.69 25.84
CA TRP A 449 11.22 22.45 26.09
C TRP A 449 10.56 21.96 27.39
N TYR A 450 9.73 22.81 27.99
CA TYR A 450 8.88 22.49 29.15
C TYR A 450 7.41 22.49 28.71
N ASP A 451 6.52 21.94 29.54
CA ASP A 451 5.08 21.92 29.23
C ASP A 451 4.57 23.34 28.89
N ALA A 452 3.86 23.46 27.76
CA ALA A 452 3.26 24.71 27.30
C ALA A 452 4.23 25.90 27.13
N ASP A 453 5.54 25.65 27.05
CA ASP A 453 6.57 26.66 26.80
C ASP A 453 7.48 26.23 25.63
N PRO A 454 7.11 26.62 24.38
CA PRO A 454 7.81 26.21 23.17
C PRO A 454 9.16 26.91 22.99
N VAL A 455 9.57 27.77 23.93
CA VAL A 455 10.86 28.48 23.87
C VAL A 455 11.96 27.51 24.28
N PRO A 456 13.03 27.33 23.47
CA PRO A 456 14.14 26.49 23.86
C PRO A 456 14.70 26.90 25.21
N LYS A 457 14.86 25.91 26.07
CA LYS A 457 15.52 26.00 27.36
C LYS A 457 16.88 25.35 27.23
N VAL A 458 17.86 25.92 27.92
CA VAL A 458 19.15 25.25 28.08
C VAL A 458 18.89 23.87 28.66
N TRP A 459 19.45 22.84 28.04
CA TRP A 459 19.28 21.48 28.53
C TRP A 459 19.89 21.35 29.93
N ASN A 460 19.05 21.05 30.91
CA ASN A 460 19.41 20.96 32.32
C ASN A 460 18.61 19.83 32.99
N THR A 461 19.26 18.71 33.26
CA THR A 461 18.64 17.51 33.83
C THR A 461 18.04 17.68 35.23
N THR A 462 18.28 18.81 35.92
CA THR A 462 17.64 19.07 37.22
C THR A 462 16.18 19.49 37.09
N HIS A 463 15.74 19.93 35.90
CA HIS A 463 14.34 20.25 35.66
C HIS A 463 13.57 18.98 35.28
N PRO A 464 12.42 18.67 35.90
CA PRO A 464 11.69 17.42 35.66
C PRO A 464 11.23 17.25 34.21
N ASP A 465 10.99 18.36 33.50
CA ASP A 465 10.59 18.32 32.08
C ASP A 465 11.79 18.23 31.12
N ALA A 466 13.03 18.42 31.59
CA ALA A 466 14.24 18.29 30.78
C ALA A 466 14.72 16.84 30.76
N GLU A 467 13.99 15.97 30.04
CA GLU A 467 14.24 14.53 30.02
C GLU A 467 15.42 14.17 29.09
N THR A 468 16.21 13.18 29.49
CA THR A 468 17.13 12.48 28.59
C THR A 468 16.32 11.57 27.66
N MET A 469 16.94 11.13 26.54
CA MET A 469 16.36 10.10 25.68
C MET A 469 16.06 8.80 26.45
N GLU A 470 16.97 8.39 27.34
CA GLU A 470 16.80 7.22 28.22
C GLU A 470 15.55 7.37 29.10
N ARG A 471 15.41 8.48 29.83
CA ARG A 471 14.24 8.75 30.66
C ARG A 471 12.95 8.79 29.84
N ALA A 472 12.98 9.42 28.65
CA ALA A 472 11.80 9.49 27.79
C ALA A 472 11.42 8.11 27.23
N SER A 473 12.38 7.20 27.02
CA SER A 473 12.16 5.81 26.61
C SER A 473 11.60 4.97 27.76
N ASP A 474 12.15 5.14 28.98
CA ASP A 474 11.63 4.50 30.19
C ASP A 474 10.16 4.84 30.42
N ARG A 475 9.76 6.08 30.13
CA ARG A 475 8.36 6.50 30.24
C ARG A 475 7.43 5.77 29.26
N ILE A 476 7.89 5.48 28.04
CA ILE A 476 7.13 4.64 27.10
C ILE A 476 6.94 3.24 27.72
N ASN A 477 8.02 2.64 28.22
CA ASN A 477 8.04 1.25 28.65
C ASN A 477 7.39 1.00 30.03
N LEU A 478 7.55 1.94 30.96
CA LEU A 478 7.21 1.76 32.38
C LEU A 478 5.97 2.54 32.81
N GLU A 479 5.59 3.60 32.07
CA GLU A 479 4.39 4.40 32.37
C GLU A 479 3.28 4.12 31.35
N TRP A 480 3.56 4.30 30.05
CA TRP A 480 2.55 4.20 29.00
C TRP A 480 2.16 2.75 28.67
N LEU A 481 3.12 1.88 28.35
CA LEU A 481 2.85 0.53 27.88
C LEU A 481 2.03 -0.33 28.86
N PRO A 482 2.28 -0.29 30.19
CA PRO A 482 1.44 -1.03 31.15
C PRO A 482 -0.01 -0.54 31.16
N MET A 483 -0.22 0.78 31.07
CA MET A 483 -1.57 1.35 30.99
C MET A 483 -2.23 1.02 29.65
N ARG A 484 -1.45 1.02 28.56
CA ARG A 484 -1.96 0.64 27.24
C ARG A 484 -2.40 -0.82 27.19
N ARG A 485 -1.65 -1.72 27.84
CA ARG A 485 -2.04 -3.13 28.01
C ARG A 485 -3.37 -3.26 28.76
N ILE A 486 -3.57 -2.50 29.84
CA ILE A 486 -4.86 -2.49 30.56
C ILE A 486 -5.97 -2.00 29.64
N GLU A 487 -5.76 -0.89 28.94
CA GLU A 487 -6.77 -0.33 28.05
C GLU A 487 -7.21 -1.33 26.99
N ILE A 488 -6.25 -1.88 26.23
CA ILE A 488 -6.55 -2.82 25.15
C ILE A 488 -7.22 -4.09 25.70
N TYR A 489 -6.63 -4.76 26.70
CA TYR A 489 -7.10 -6.10 27.08
C TYR A 489 -8.21 -6.13 28.12
N SER A 490 -8.39 -5.05 28.88
CA SER A 490 -9.38 -5.00 29.98
C SER A 490 -10.53 -4.03 29.72
N ASN A 491 -10.28 -2.92 28.99
CA ASN A 491 -11.28 -1.87 28.81
C ASN A 491 -11.89 -1.84 27.40
N THR A 492 -11.44 -2.68 26.46
CA THR A 492 -12.01 -2.83 25.11
C THR A 492 -13.06 -3.94 25.08
N PRO A 493 -14.37 -3.64 25.12
CA PRO A 493 -15.37 -4.70 25.28
C PRO A 493 -15.49 -5.62 24.06
N ASP A 494 -15.24 -5.07 22.87
CA ASP A 494 -15.40 -5.79 21.60
C ASP A 494 -14.11 -6.50 21.14
N LEU A 495 -13.02 -6.39 21.90
CA LEU A 495 -11.79 -7.11 21.59
C LEU A 495 -12.02 -8.61 21.81
N PRO A 496 -11.91 -9.46 20.77
CA PRO A 496 -12.15 -10.88 20.94
C PRO A 496 -11.06 -11.54 21.81
N GLY A 497 -11.43 -12.66 22.41
CA GLY A 497 -10.47 -13.57 23.04
C GLY A 497 -9.47 -14.16 22.04
N SER A 498 -8.41 -14.78 22.55
CA SER A 498 -7.53 -15.61 21.73
C SER A 498 -8.31 -16.77 21.11
N LEU A 499 -7.92 -17.16 19.90
CA LEU A 499 -8.54 -18.26 19.16
C LEU A 499 -7.46 -19.26 18.74
N GLU A 500 -7.34 -20.36 19.48
CA GLU A 500 -6.27 -21.35 19.25
C GLU A 500 -6.55 -22.29 18.05
N SER A 501 -7.83 -22.49 17.72
CA SER A 501 -8.25 -23.41 16.66
C SER A 501 -9.32 -22.76 15.80
N PRO A 502 -8.93 -21.90 14.84
CA PRO A 502 -9.87 -21.34 13.89
C PRO A 502 -10.43 -22.43 12.97
N GLU A 503 -11.74 -22.41 12.77
CA GLU A 503 -12.46 -23.28 11.84
C GLU A 503 -12.81 -22.48 10.58
N VAL A 504 -11.89 -22.49 9.60
CA VAL A 504 -12.12 -21.93 8.26
C VAL A 504 -12.03 -23.06 7.25
N ARG A 505 -13.01 -23.13 6.34
CA ARG A 505 -13.12 -24.19 5.34
C ARG A 505 -13.28 -23.62 3.94
N ILE A 506 -12.96 -24.43 2.94
CA ILE A 506 -13.26 -24.14 1.54
C ILE A 506 -14.75 -24.45 1.32
N GLY A 507 -15.49 -23.43 0.90
CA GLY A 507 -16.93 -23.44 0.67
C GLY A 507 -17.28 -23.72 -0.78
N ALA A 508 -18.21 -22.93 -1.33
CA ALA A 508 -18.58 -23.01 -2.73
C ALA A 508 -17.42 -22.60 -3.65
N LEU A 509 -17.46 -23.13 -4.86
CA LEU A 509 -16.55 -22.79 -5.95
C LEU A 509 -17.36 -22.73 -7.24
N ASP A 510 -16.96 -21.84 -8.14
CA ASP A 510 -17.49 -21.75 -9.49
C ASP A 510 -16.29 -21.87 -10.42
N PHE A 511 -16.12 -23.04 -11.04
CA PHE A 511 -15.02 -23.38 -11.94
C PHE A 511 -15.42 -23.32 -13.42
N ASP A 512 -16.69 -23.03 -13.70
CA ASP A 512 -17.25 -22.98 -15.05
C ASP A 512 -18.32 -21.87 -15.09
N PRO A 513 -17.91 -20.59 -15.06
CA PRO A 513 -18.85 -19.48 -15.03
C PRO A 513 -19.77 -19.50 -16.25
N ILE A 514 -21.08 -19.28 -16.05
CA ILE A 514 -22.10 -19.33 -17.12
C ILE A 514 -21.84 -18.34 -18.29
N SER A 515 -21.01 -17.32 -18.04
CA SER A 515 -20.58 -16.33 -19.02
C SER A 515 -19.51 -16.85 -19.98
N ASP A 516 -18.94 -18.03 -19.72
CA ASP A 516 -17.73 -18.58 -20.35
C ASP A 516 -16.47 -17.71 -20.12
N ASP A 517 -16.53 -16.77 -19.17
CA ASP A 517 -15.43 -15.91 -18.76
C ASP A 517 -14.79 -16.46 -17.50
N GLN A 518 -13.67 -17.17 -17.64
CA GLN A 518 -12.96 -17.80 -16.53
C GLN A 518 -12.44 -16.77 -15.51
N ASP A 519 -12.30 -15.50 -15.88
CA ASP A 519 -11.90 -14.45 -14.94
C ASP A 519 -12.99 -14.15 -13.90
N GLN A 520 -14.22 -14.62 -14.13
CA GLN A 520 -15.35 -14.52 -13.21
C GLN A 520 -15.44 -15.67 -12.19
N GLU A 521 -14.61 -16.69 -12.31
CA GLU A 521 -14.62 -17.86 -11.43
C GLU A 521 -14.32 -17.47 -9.96
N TYR A 522 -14.68 -18.31 -8.99
CA TYR A 522 -14.36 -18.00 -7.59
C TYR A 522 -14.16 -19.21 -6.67
N VAL A 523 -13.49 -18.95 -5.55
CA VAL A 523 -13.41 -19.85 -4.39
C VAL A 523 -13.92 -19.12 -3.15
N GLU A 524 -14.81 -19.74 -2.39
CA GLU A 524 -15.31 -19.23 -1.12
C GLU A 524 -14.52 -19.84 0.06
N LEU A 525 -14.15 -19.01 1.02
CA LEU A 525 -13.65 -19.42 2.33
C LEU A 525 -14.67 -19.03 3.39
N ILE A 526 -15.13 -20.01 4.18
CA ILE A 526 -16.18 -19.81 5.18
C ILE A 526 -15.58 -19.91 6.58
N ASN A 527 -15.80 -18.90 7.41
CA ASN A 527 -15.44 -18.95 8.83
C ASN A 527 -16.59 -19.54 9.67
N GLN A 528 -16.40 -20.75 10.18
CA GLN A 528 -17.33 -21.46 11.06
C GLN A 528 -17.04 -21.22 12.55
N SER A 529 -15.98 -20.48 12.87
CA SER A 529 -15.63 -20.13 14.25
C SER A 529 -16.70 -19.22 14.86
N PRO A 530 -16.89 -19.22 16.20
CA PRO A 530 -17.86 -18.37 16.89
C PRO A 530 -17.44 -16.88 16.98
N THR A 531 -16.32 -16.52 16.37
CA THR A 531 -15.76 -15.17 16.33
C THR A 531 -15.04 -15.00 14.99
N ALA A 532 -14.83 -13.76 14.55
CA ALA A 532 -14.03 -13.47 13.36
C ALA A 532 -12.65 -14.16 13.41
N VAL A 533 -12.06 -14.49 12.26
CA VAL A 533 -10.73 -15.10 12.14
C VAL A 533 -9.84 -14.19 11.28
N ASP A 534 -8.67 -13.83 11.81
CA ASP A 534 -7.62 -13.18 11.03
C ASP A 534 -6.89 -14.25 10.21
N VAL A 535 -7.05 -14.20 8.89
CA VAL A 535 -6.44 -15.13 7.94
C VAL A 535 -5.28 -14.47 7.18
N SER A 536 -4.74 -13.36 7.69
CA SER A 536 -3.53 -12.72 7.14
C SER A 536 -2.39 -13.73 7.01
N GLY A 537 -1.80 -13.85 5.82
CA GLY A 537 -0.70 -14.78 5.56
C GLY A 537 -1.11 -16.24 5.39
N TRP A 538 -2.40 -16.59 5.55
CA TRP A 538 -2.91 -17.89 5.11
C TRP A 538 -2.79 -17.98 3.59
N ARG A 539 -2.70 -19.20 3.06
CA ARG A 539 -2.55 -19.42 1.62
C ARG A 539 -3.49 -20.51 1.12
N VAL A 540 -3.99 -20.31 -0.09
CA VAL A 540 -4.67 -21.34 -0.87
C VAL A 540 -3.71 -21.80 -1.95
N ASP A 541 -3.56 -23.11 -2.07
CA ASP A 541 -2.64 -23.79 -2.99
C ASP A 541 -3.38 -24.92 -3.74
N GLY A 542 -2.69 -25.55 -4.71
CA GLY A 542 -3.27 -26.60 -5.56
C GLY A 542 -3.71 -26.03 -6.91
N ALA A 543 -5.02 -26.05 -7.17
CA ALA A 543 -5.65 -25.51 -8.39
C ALA A 543 -5.34 -24.02 -8.61
N ILE A 544 -5.43 -23.22 -7.54
CA ILE A 544 -5.10 -21.79 -7.56
C ILE A 544 -4.01 -21.50 -6.54
N LYS A 545 -3.37 -20.34 -6.66
CA LYS A 545 -2.35 -19.89 -5.71
C LYS A 545 -2.56 -18.44 -5.30
N ILE A 546 -2.74 -18.23 -4.01
CA ILE A 546 -2.80 -16.90 -3.38
C ILE A 546 -2.37 -16.97 -1.91
N THR A 547 -1.65 -15.94 -1.46
CA THR A 547 -1.45 -15.66 -0.03
C THR A 547 -2.33 -14.49 0.35
N LEU A 548 -3.17 -14.67 1.36
CA LEU A 548 -4.13 -13.67 1.79
C LEU A 548 -3.40 -12.46 2.39
N PRO A 549 -3.75 -11.24 1.96
CA PRO A 549 -3.03 -10.03 2.37
C PRO A 549 -3.20 -9.76 3.87
N PRO A 550 -2.25 -9.04 4.48
CA PRO A 550 -2.39 -8.51 5.84
C PRO A 550 -3.69 -7.70 6.00
N GLY A 551 -4.47 -8.01 7.04
CA GLY A 551 -5.79 -7.42 7.26
C GLY A 551 -6.96 -8.24 6.72
N ALA A 552 -6.70 -9.36 6.03
CA ALA A 552 -7.76 -10.28 5.64
C ALA A 552 -8.36 -10.94 6.89
N VAL A 553 -9.57 -10.51 7.25
CA VAL A 553 -10.30 -11.03 8.42
C VAL A 553 -11.69 -11.46 7.99
N ILE A 554 -12.05 -12.72 8.26
CA ILE A 554 -13.37 -13.25 7.94
C ILE A 554 -14.25 -13.15 9.20
N PRO A 555 -15.36 -12.40 9.21
CA PRO A 555 -16.27 -12.31 10.36
C PRO A 555 -16.83 -13.67 10.79
N SER A 556 -17.39 -13.74 11.99
CA SER A 556 -17.99 -14.97 12.50
C SER A 556 -19.15 -15.43 11.62
N GLY A 557 -19.12 -16.67 11.12
CA GLY A 557 -20.19 -17.24 10.29
C GLY A 557 -20.31 -16.64 8.88
N ASP A 558 -19.30 -15.89 8.44
CA ASP A 558 -19.29 -15.15 7.18
C ASP A 558 -18.29 -15.75 6.17
N SER A 559 -18.28 -15.21 4.95
CA SER A 559 -17.51 -15.72 3.83
C SER A 559 -16.57 -14.66 3.23
N LEU A 560 -15.40 -15.13 2.79
CA LEU A 560 -14.44 -14.42 1.94
C LEU A 560 -14.42 -15.11 0.58
N PHE A 561 -14.58 -14.34 -0.49
CA PHE A 561 -14.50 -14.80 -1.87
C PHE A 561 -13.13 -14.47 -2.45
N LEU A 562 -12.58 -15.40 -3.21
CA LEU A 562 -11.32 -15.27 -3.93
C LEU A 562 -11.61 -15.34 -5.42
N SER A 563 -11.04 -14.42 -6.21
CA SER A 563 -11.22 -14.34 -7.67
C SER A 563 -9.88 -14.11 -8.38
N PRO A 564 -9.68 -14.62 -9.63
CA PRO A 564 -8.52 -14.24 -10.43
C PRO A 564 -8.63 -12.79 -10.93
N ASP A 565 -9.84 -12.26 -11.08
CA ASP A 565 -10.08 -10.85 -11.39
C ASP A 565 -11.27 -10.30 -10.56
N VAL A 566 -10.97 -9.30 -9.75
CA VAL A 566 -11.93 -8.68 -8.81
C VAL A 566 -12.99 -7.86 -9.55
N VAL A 567 -12.64 -7.24 -10.67
CA VAL A 567 -13.55 -6.45 -11.51
C VAL A 567 -14.48 -7.37 -12.29
N ALA A 568 -13.95 -8.44 -12.88
CA ALA A 568 -14.74 -9.45 -13.59
C ALA A 568 -15.75 -10.13 -12.65
N PHE A 569 -15.32 -10.55 -11.45
CA PHE A 569 -16.22 -11.11 -10.43
C PHE A 569 -17.40 -10.18 -10.10
N ARG A 570 -17.16 -8.87 -9.94
CA ARG A 570 -18.24 -7.92 -9.64
C ARG A 570 -19.25 -7.80 -10.79
N SER A 571 -18.82 -8.08 -12.02
CA SER A 571 -19.66 -8.01 -13.22
C SER A 571 -20.45 -9.29 -13.53
N ARG A 572 -20.35 -10.32 -12.68
CA ARG A 572 -21.06 -11.60 -12.84
C ARG A 572 -22.58 -11.44 -12.98
N ASP A 573 -23.15 -12.25 -13.86
CA ASP A 573 -24.61 -12.31 -14.08
C ASP A 573 -25.35 -13.06 -12.95
N LEU A 574 -24.65 -13.94 -12.22
CA LEU A 574 -25.21 -14.76 -11.15
C LEU A 574 -24.45 -14.56 -9.84
N SER A 575 -25.20 -14.52 -8.74
CA SER A 575 -24.64 -14.49 -7.38
C SER A 575 -23.65 -15.65 -7.16
N PRO A 576 -22.55 -15.42 -6.42
CA PRO A 576 -22.15 -14.15 -5.83
C PRO A 576 -21.64 -13.16 -6.89
N ALA A 577 -22.05 -11.89 -6.78
CA ALA A 577 -21.69 -10.81 -7.71
C ALA A 577 -21.44 -9.49 -6.97
N GLY A 578 -21.15 -8.41 -7.71
CA GLY A 578 -21.07 -7.06 -7.16
C GLY A 578 -22.40 -6.60 -6.57
N SER A 579 -22.34 -5.61 -5.68
CA SER A 579 -23.50 -5.04 -4.98
C SER A 579 -24.29 -6.03 -4.11
N GLU A 580 -23.62 -7.10 -3.66
CA GLU A 580 -24.15 -8.08 -2.70
C GLU A 580 -23.36 -8.12 -1.38
N GLN A 581 -22.54 -7.09 -1.14
CA GLN A 581 -21.69 -6.97 0.05
C GLN A 581 -20.74 -8.17 0.23
N ARG A 582 -20.17 -8.67 -0.86
CA ARG A 582 -19.23 -9.80 -0.84
C ARG A 582 -17.86 -9.30 -0.39
N PHE A 583 -17.30 -9.94 0.64
CA PHE A 583 -15.90 -9.69 0.99
C PHE A 583 -15.03 -10.41 -0.04
N LEU A 584 -14.31 -9.66 -0.87
CA LEU A 584 -13.63 -10.17 -2.06
C LEU A 584 -12.14 -9.83 -2.04
N ILE A 585 -11.29 -10.82 -2.31
CA ILE A 585 -9.83 -10.66 -2.43
C ILE A 585 -9.35 -11.31 -3.73
N GLY A 586 -8.43 -10.66 -4.41
CA GLY A 586 -7.76 -11.15 -5.60
C GLY A 586 -6.62 -10.20 -5.97
N PRO A 587 -5.96 -10.41 -7.11
CA PRO A 587 -6.08 -11.58 -7.96
C PRO A 587 -5.35 -12.79 -7.35
N TYR A 588 -5.92 -14.00 -7.48
CA TYR A 588 -5.11 -15.22 -7.35
C TYR A 588 -4.48 -15.59 -8.70
N SER A 589 -3.51 -16.51 -8.69
CA SER A 589 -2.92 -17.04 -9.92
C SER A 589 -3.37 -18.48 -10.20
N GLY A 590 -3.47 -18.83 -11.49
CA GLY A 590 -4.09 -20.08 -11.96
C GLY A 590 -5.58 -19.90 -12.26
N HIS A 591 -6.23 -20.98 -12.67
CA HIS A 591 -7.68 -21.07 -12.84
C HIS A 591 -8.17 -22.43 -12.36
N LEU A 592 -9.45 -22.52 -12.00
CA LEU A 592 -10.08 -23.79 -11.64
C LEU A 592 -10.38 -24.60 -12.91
N ALA A 593 -9.75 -25.77 -13.06
CA ALA A 593 -10.00 -26.59 -14.23
C ALA A 593 -11.40 -27.22 -14.24
N ALA A 594 -12.09 -27.12 -15.38
CA ALA A 594 -13.42 -27.70 -15.58
C ALA A 594 -13.46 -29.23 -15.48
N GLU A 595 -12.32 -29.93 -15.51
CA GLU A 595 -12.21 -31.37 -15.29
C GLU A 595 -12.12 -31.78 -13.80
N GLY A 596 -11.89 -30.82 -12.90
CA GLY A 596 -11.76 -31.06 -11.46
C GLY A 596 -10.32 -31.09 -10.96
N GLU A 597 -10.11 -30.47 -9.81
CA GLU A 597 -8.80 -30.36 -9.14
C GLU A 597 -8.93 -30.37 -7.61
N THR A 598 -7.80 -30.21 -6.92
CA THR A 598 -7.75 -30.09 -5.46
C THR A 598 -7.27 -28.70 -5.06
N LEU A 599 -7.97 -28.10 -4.10
CA LEU A 599 -7.60 -26.90 -3.36
C LEU A 599 -7.15 -27.30 -1.96
N GLU A 600 -6.10 -26.64 -1.47
CA GLU A 600 -5.56 -26.83 -0.13
C GLU A 600 -5.43 -25.48 0.58
N LEU A 601 -6.06 -25.35 1.74
CA LEU A 601 -6.01 -24.16 2.57
C LEU A 601 -5.01 -24.36 3.71
N TYR A 602 -3.98 -23.53 3.78
CA TYR A 602 -2.99 -23.53 4.85
C TYR A 602 -3.06 -22.24 5.67
N ASP A 603 -2.82 -22.34 6.97
CA ASP A 603 -2.61 -21.16 7.80
C ASP A 603 -1.22 -20.53 7.61
N ALA A 604 -0.96 -19.43 8.33
CA ALA A 604 0.30 -18.68 8.26
C ALA A 604 1.51 -19.50 8.76
N GLU A 605 1.30 -20.51 9.60
CA GLU A 605 2.33 -21.44 10.09
C GLU A 605 2.55 -22.63 9.14
N GLY A 606 1.79 -22.72 8.06
CA GLY A 606 1.89 -23.79 7.05
C GLY A 606 1.15 -25.08 7.42
N VAL A 607 0.24 -25.03 8.40
CA VAL A 607 -0.63 -26.16 8.76
C VAL A 607 -1.81 -26.22 7.80
N LEU A 608 -2.05 -27.40 7.22
CA LEU A 608 -3.23 -27.65 6.38
C LEU A 608 -4.50 -27.57 7.25
N ARG A 609 -5.35 -26.58 6.96
CA ARG A 609 -6.62 -26.32 7.65
C ARG A 609 -7.79 -27.01 6.97
N ASP A 610 -7.79 -27.05 5.64
CA ASP A 610 -8.81 -27.75 4.87
C ASP A 610 -8.27 -28.18 3.50
N SER A 611 -8.90 -29.19 2.90
CA SER A 611 -8.63 -29.60 1.52
C SER A 611 -9.93 -29.97 0.84
N HIS A 612 -10.14 -29.45 -0.36
CA HIS A 612 -11.34 -29.66 -1.13
C HIS A 612 -10.97 -30.15 -2.53
N THR A 613 -11.43 -31.34 -2.88
CA THR A 613 -11.30 -31.87 -4.25
C THR A 613 -12.67 -31.84 -4.89
N TYR A 614 -12.79 -31.13 -6.00
CA TYR A 614 -14.00 -31.09 -6.81
C TYR A 614 -13.79 -31.94 -8.07
N SER A 615 -14.80 -32.71 -8.43
CA SER A 615 -14.85 -33.38 -9.73
C SER A 615 -15.57 -32.44 -10.69
N GLY A 616 -14.86 -31.98 -11.71
CA GLY A 616 -15.44 -31.15 -12.75
C GLY A 616 -16.40 -31.95 -13.65
N ALA A 617 -16.97 -31.29 -14.66
CA ALA A 617 -17.92 -31.91 -15.57
C ALA A 617 -17.25 -33.07 -16.34
N PHE A 618 -17.87 -34.25 -16.35
CA PHE A 618 -17.49 -35.32 -17.27
C PHE A 618 -17.55 -34.80 -18.73
N LYS A 619 -16.63 -35.23 -19.60
CA LYS A 619 -16.65 -34.95 -21.06
C LYS A 619 -18.07 -34.92 -21.61
N GLY A 620 -18.58 -33.74 -21.96
CA GLY A 620 -20.03 -33.57 -22.13
C GLY A 620 -20.43 -32.47 -23.12
N PHE A 621 -20.24 -31.20 -22.78
CA PHE A 621 -20.63 -30.06 -23.61
C PHE A 621 -19.49 -29.02 -23.62
N ASN A 622 -18.91 -28.73 -24.80
CA ASN A 622 -17.82 -27.77 -24.98
C ASN A 622 -18.20 -26.71 -26.02
N GLY A 623 -19.38 -26.13 -25.90
CA GLY A 623 -19.91 -25.12 -26.83
C GLY A 623 -20.54 -23.93 -26.12
N ASP A 624 -20.76 -22.84 -26.85
CA ASP A 624 -21.49 -21.66 -26.35
C ASP A 624 -22.95 -22.06 -26.09
N SER A 625 -23.38 -21.98 -24.83
CA SER A 625 -24.70 -22.41 -24.37
C SER A 625 -25.87 -21.71 -25.08
N ARG A 626 -25.63 -20.52 -25.65
CA ARG A 626 -26.66 -19.66 -26.27
C ARG A 626 -26.73 -19.80 -27.79
N GLN A 627 -25.84 -20.56 -28.42
CA GLN A 627 -25.86 -20.74 -29.87
C GLN A 627 -27.06 -21.56 -30.33
N ASP A 628 -27.62 -21.17 -31.47
CA ASP A 628 -28.64 -21.90 -32.23
C ASP A 628 -28.13 -21.92 -33.68
N LEU A 629 -27.23 -22.86 -34.00
CA LEU A 629 -26.51 -22.87 -35.28
C LEU A 629 -27.40 -23.29 -36.45
N ASP A 630 -28.49 -24.01 -36.20
CA ASP A 630 -29.44 -24.44 -37.21
C ASP A 630 -30.69 -23.54 -37.31
N GLY A 631 -30.94 -22.68 -36.31
CA GLY A 631 -31.99 -21.67 -36.32
C GLY A 631 -33.38 -22.23 -36.03
N ASP A 632 -33.48 -23.37 -35.36
CA ASP A 632 -34.76 -24.01 -35.01
C ASP A 632 -35.40 -23.46 -33.73
N GLY A 633 -34.69 -22.56 -33.04
CA GLY A 633 -35.14 -21.88 -31.83
C GLY A 633 -34.77 -22.61 -30.53
N ILE A 634 -33.97 -23.67 -30.59
CA ILE A 634 -33.44 -24.39 -29.43
C ILE A 634 -31.94 -24.06 -29.28
N ASN A 635 -31.52 -23.65 -28.08
CA ASN A 635 -30.12 -23.32 -27.84
C ASN A 635 -29.26 -24.58 -27.59
N ALA A 636 -27.94 -24.46 -27.78
CA ALA A 636 -27.01 -25.58 -27.77
C ALA A 636 -26.99 -26.36 -26.45
N ILE A 637 -27.22 -25.69 -25.30
CA ILE A 637 -27.30 -26.37 -24.01
C ILE A 637 -28.59 -27.20 -23.87
N LEU A 638 -29.72 -26.71 -24.38
CA LEU A 638 -30.98 -27.45 -24.37
C LEU A 638 -30.94 -28.60 -25.40
N GLU A 639 -30.32 -28.39 -26.56
CA GLU A 639 -30.04 -29.45 -27.54
C GLU A 639 -29.18 -30.56 -26.92
N TRP A 640 -28.10 -30.19 -26.24
CA TRP A 640 -27.27 -31.13 -25.51
C TRP A 640 -28.05 -31.88 -24.43
N ALA A 641 -28.88 -31.14 -23.68
CA ALA A 641 -29.69 -31.72 -22.63
C ALA A 641 -30.70 -32.74 -23.16
N LEU A 642 -31.24 -32.51 -24.36
CA LEU A 642 -32.21 -33.36 -25.04
C LEU A 642 -31.57 -34.50 -25.86
N GLY A 643 -30.24 -34.55 -25.94
CA GLY A 643 -29.54 -35.50 -26.79
C GLY A 643 -29.76 -35.27 -28.29
N SER A 644 -30.12 -34.04 -28.65
CA SER A 644 -30.22 -33.57 -30.03
C SER A 644 -28.96 -32.81 -30.45
N SER A 645 -28.96 -32.18 -31.62
CA SER A 645 -27.76 -31.64 -32.26
C SER A 645 -28.04 -30.23 -32.76
N ASP A 646 -27.27 -29.26 -32.25
CA ASP A 646 -27.33 -27.82 -32.61
C ASP A 646 -27.05 -27.51 -34.09
N ARG A 647 -26.62 -28.49 -34.88
CA ARG A 647 -26.37 -28.40 -36.32
C ARG A 647 -27.46 -29.05 -37.18
N ALA A 648 -28.53 -29.57 -36.58
CA ALA A 648 -29.51 -30.42 -37.24
C ALA A 648 -30.94 -29.88 -37.04
N TYR A 649 -31.34 -28.97 -37.93
CA TYR A 649 -32.65 -28.31 -37.91
C TYR A 649 -33.83 -29.30 -37.68
N ASN A 650 -34.70 -28.99 -36.71
CA ASN A 650 -35.84 -29.82 -36.29
C ASN A 650 -35.46 -31.21 -35.74
N ALA A 651 -34.44 -31.28 -34.89
CA ALA A 651 -34.00 -32.56 -34.32
C ALA A 651 -35.06 -33.21 -33.40
N LEU A 652 -36.00 -32.42 -32.87
CA LEU A 652 -37.11 -32.92 -32.06
C LEU A 652 -38.33 -33.35 -32.90
N PRO A 653 -38.94 -34.51 -32.61
CA PRO A 653 -40.13 -34.97 -33.33
C PRO A 653 -41.37 -34.16 -32.93
N ALA A 654 -42.20 -33.82 -33.93
CA ALA A 654 -43.51 -33.21 -33.67
C ALA A 654 -44.38 -34.13 -32.79
N PRO A 655 -45.27 -33.57 -31.95
CA PRO A 655 -46.22 -34.37 -31.17
C PRO A 655 -47.09 -35.26 -32.06
N VAL A 656 -47.37 -36.49 -31.63
CA VAL A 656 -48.21 -37.45 -32.36
C VAL A 656 -49.32 -37.97 -31.44
N GLY A 657 -50.57 -37.81 -31.86
CA GLY A 657 -51.74 -38.32 -31.14
C GLY A 657 -51.91 -37.72 -29.74
N GLY A 658 -51.57 -36.44 -29.56
CA GLY A 658 -51.64 -35.76 -28.26
C GLY A 658 -50.43 -35.96 -27.35
N HIS A 659 -49.42 -36.73 -27.76
CA HIS A 659 -48.22 -36.98 -26.96
C HIS A 659 -46.99 -36.34 -27.58
N PHE A 660 -46.18 -35.67 -26.76
CA PHE A 660 -44.83 -35.20 -27.14
C PHE A 660 -43.78 -36.07 -26.46
N ARG A 661 -42.77 -36.49 -27.23
CA ARG A 661 -41.71 -37.40 -26.75
C ARG A 661 -40.35 -36.83 -27.06
N TYR A 662 -39.46 -36.85 -26.09
CA TYR A 662 -38.08 -36.43 -26.23
C TYR A 662 -37.16 -37.35 -25.42
N SER A 663 -35.89 -37.38 -25.80
CA SER A 663 -34.85 -37.99 -24.98
C SER A 663 -34.21 -36.88 -24.14
N VAL A 664 -33.69 -37.21 -22.97
CA VAL A 664 -33.00 -36.25 -22.10
C VAL A 664 -31.84 -36.97 -21.45
N GLN A 665 -30.69 -36.33 -21.27
CA GLN A 665 -29.56 -36.99 -20.62
C GLN A 665 -29.97 -37.41 -19.20
N SER A 666 -29.70 -38.66 -18.81
CA SER A 666 -30.14 -39.22 -17.52
C SER A 666 -29.51 -38.53 -16.28
N ASN A 667 -28.54 -37.64 -16.48
CA ASN A 667 -27.85 -36.90 -15.42
C ASN A 667 -27.51 -35.47 -15.87
N LEU A 668 -28.53 -34.67 -16.15
CA LEU A 668 -28.38 -33.23 -16.38
C LEU A 668 -28.06 -32.54 -15.06
N ASN A 669 -26.77 -32.28 -14.78
CA ASN A 669 -26.20 -31.60 -13.61
C ASN A 669 -27.10 -30.57 -12.88
N GLY A 670 -28.11 -31.00 -12.11
CA GLY A 670 -29.05 -30.11 -11.41
C GLY A 670 -30.02 -29.34 -12.30
N PHE A 671 -30.33 -29.84 -13.50
CA PHE A 671 -31.34 -29.24 -14.38
C PHE A 671 -32.47 -30.22 -14.70
N SER A 672 -33.67 -29.68 -14.82
CA SER A 672 -34.87 -30.37 -15.25
C SER A 672 -35.45 -29.68 -16.49
N VAL A 673 -35.95 -30.50 -17.43
CA VAL A 673 -36.63 -30.01 -18.63
C VAL A 673 -38.13 -30.07 -18.38
N HIS A 674 -38.79 -28.93 -18.58
CA HIS A 674 -40.23 -28.80 -18.47
C HIS A 674 -40.84 -28.38 -19.79
N ILE A 675 -42.13 -28.70 -19.93
CA ILE A 675 -42.91 -28.31 -21.08
C ILE A 675 -43.98 -27.34 -20.64
N GLU A 676 -44.12 -26.28 -21.40
CA GLU A 676 -45.22 -25.34 -21.27
C GLU A 676 -46.01 -25.28 -22.56
N THR A 677 -47.32 -25.06 -22.43
CA THR A 677 -48.21 -24.92 -23.57
C THR A 677 -48.93 -23.59 -23.55
N SER A 678 -49.25 -23.08 -24.74
CA SER A 678 -50.04 -21.86 -24.93
C SER A 678 -51.02 -22.03 -26.09
N LEU A 679 -52.16 -21.33 -26.06
CA LEU A 679 -53.11 -21.27 -27.17
C LEU A 679 -52.96 -20.00 -28.02
N ASP A 680 -52.27 -18.99 -27.50
CA ASP A 680 -52.21 -17.64 -28.09
C ASP A 680 -50.79 -17.02 -28.11
N LEU A 681 -49.77 -17.78 -27.71
CA LEU A 681 -48.37 -17.36 -27.53
C LEU A 681 -48.13 -16.33 -26.41
N GLN A 682 -49.16 -15.93 -25.68
CA GLN A 682 -49.06 -14.94 -24.60
C GLN A 682 -49.15 -15.62 -23.24
N ASP A 683 -50.16 -16.47 -23.05
CA ASP A 683 -50.40 -17.16 -21.78
C ASP A 683 -49.80 -18.57 -21.84
N TRP A 684 -48.73 -18.79 -21.07
CA TRP A 684 -48.02 -20.07 -20.97
C TRP A 684 -48.38 -20.79 -19.67
N GLN A 685 -48.69 -22.08 -19.75
CA GLN A 685 -49.14 -22.88 -18.61
C GLN A 685 -48.35 -24.19 -18.50
N ARG A 686 -47.74 -24.42 -17.34
CA ARG A 686 -46.98 -25.65 -17.02
C ARG A 686 -47.84 -26.79 -16.48
N ASN A 687 -48.90 -26.47 -15.74
CA ASN A 687 -49.71 -27.44 -14.99
C ASN A 687 -50.75 -28.21 -15.83
N GLN A 688 -50.84 -27.94 -17.13
CA GLN A 688 -51.77 -28.65 -18.04
C GLN A 688 -51.10 -29.83 -18.76
N VAL A 689 -49.81 -30.06 -18.49
CA VAL A 689 -49.01 -31.12 -19.08
C VAL A 689 -48.71 -32.14 -17.97
N ASN A 690 -49.05 -33.41 -18.19
CA ASN A 690 -48.69 -34.49 -17.28
C ASN A 690 -47.50 -35.27 -17.85
N GLU A 691 -46.44 -35.44 -17.07
CA GLU A 691 -45.39 -36.41 -17.38
C GLU A 691 -45.97 -37.81 -17.22
N LEU A 692 -46.20 -38.49 -18.34
CA LEU A 692 -46.83 -39.81 -18.35
C LEU A 692 -45.87 -40.91 -17.91
N SER A 693 -44.59 -40.76 -18.28
CA SER A 693 -43.54 -41.72 -17.97
C SER A 693 -42.15 -41.17 -18.28
N ARG A 694 -41.20 -41.42 -17.38
CA ARG A 694 -39.76 -41.40 -17.63
C ARG A 694 -39.23 -42.82 -17.61
N VAL A 695 -38.63 -43.25 -18.72
CA VAL A 695 -37.97 -44.54 -18.80
C VAL A 695 -36.48 -44.29 -18.86
N THR A 696 -35.77 -44.62 -17.77
CA THR A 696 -34.32 -44.51 -17.71
C THR A 696 -33.67 -45.47 -18.70
N GLY A 697 -32.88 -44.94 -19.63
CA GLY A 697 -32.14 -45.73 -20.62
C GLY A 697 -30.77 -46.15 -20.10
N GLU A 698 -30.31 -47.33 -20.53
CA GLU A 698 -28.92 -47.79 -20.28
C GLU A 698 -27.91 -47.11 -21.22
N ASP A 699 -28.39 -46.38 -22.24
CA ASP A 699 -27.61 -45.64 -23.23
C ASP A 699 -27.26 -44.19 -22.79
N GLY A 700 -27.57 -43.84 -21.54
CA GLY A 700 -27.29 -42.52 -20.95
C GLY A 700 -28.38 -41.48 -21.19
N PHE A 701 -29.47 -41.85 -21.86
CA PHE A 701 -30.63 -40.98 -22.10
C PHE A 701 -31.90 -41.56 -21.49
N ASP A 702 -32.61 -40.73 -20.73
CA ASP A 702 -33.98 -40.98 -20.29
C ASP A 702 -34.93 -40.65 -21.43
N ARG A 703 -35.93 -41.50 -21.65
CA ARG A 703 -37.00 -41.22 -22.61
C ARG A 703 -38.21 -40.69 -21.86
N VAL A 704 -38.60 -39.46 -22.18
CA VAL A 704 -39.72 -38.75 -21.56
C VAL A 704 -40.88 -38.68 -22.53
N THR A 705 -42.07 -39.02 -22.05
CA THR A 705 -43.34 -38.82 -22.77
C THR A 705 -44.25 -37.95 -21.94
N VAL A 706 -44.78 -36.89 -22.55
CA VAL A 706 -45.75 -36.00 -21.92
C VAL A 706 -47.08 -36.00 -22.68
N ASP A 707 -48.16 -35.84 -21.92
CA ASP A 707 -49.50 -35.59 -22.44
C ASP A 707 -49.69 -34.11 -22.72
N LEU A 708 -50.01 -33.77 -23.96
CA LEU A 708 -50.43 -32.42 -24.33
C LEU A 708 -51.95 -32.28 -24.14
N PRO A 709 -52.43 -31.18 -23.54
CA PRO A 709 -53.85 -30.98 -23.22
C PRO A 709 -54.76 -30.79 -24.45
N HIS A 710 -54.19 -30.66 -25.65
CA HIS A 710 -54.88 -30.20 -26.85
C HIS A 710 -54.67 -31.12 -28.06
N ALA A 711 -54.80 -32.44 -27.90
CA ALA A 711 -54.57 -33.43 -28.96
C ALA A 711 -55.37 -33.18 -30.27
N ASP A 712 -56.51 -32.49 -30.18
CA ASP A 712 -57.45 -32.24 -31.29
C ASP A 712 -57.52 -30.75 -31.74
N SER A 713 -56.66 -29.87 -31.22
CA SER A 713 -56.64 -28.43 -31.55
C SER A 713 -55.22 -27.88 -31.67
N ILE A 714 -55.03 -26.74 -32.34
CA ILE A 714 -53.71 -26.09 -32.44
C ILE A 714 -53.32 -25.53 -31.07
N CYS A 715 -52.15 -25.94 -30.56
CA CYS A 715 -51.50 -25.35 -29.40
C CYS A 715 -50.01 -25.15 -29.69
N PHE A 716 -49.40 -24.19 -29.01
CA PHE A 716 -47.97 -23.93 -29.02
C PHE A 716 -47.34 -24.64 -27.84
N VAL A 717 -46.15 -25.20 -28.05
CA VAL A 717 -45.40 -25.94 -27.05
C VAL A 717 -44.00 -25.33 -27.00
N ARG A 718 -43.47 -25.08 -25.81
CA ARG A 718 -42.06 -24.74 -25.61
C ARG A 718 -41.44 -25.61 -24.53
N LEU A 719 -40.15 -25.85 -24.67
CA LEU A 719 -39.31 -26.52 -23.69
C LEU A 719 -38.62 -25.46 -22.85
N VAL A 720 -38.57 -25.67 -21.54
CA VAL A 720 -37.93 -24.78 -20.57
C VAL A 720 -36.95 -25.63 -19.77
N LEU A 721 -35.68 -25.26 -19.79
CA LEU A 721 -34.68 -25.80 -18.90
C LEU A 721 -34.72 -24.99 -17.60
N GLU A 722 -34.99 -25.65 -16.48
CA GLU A 722 -35.01 -25.05 -15.15
C GLU A 722 -33.93 -25.71 -14.30
N ARG A 723 -33.22 -24.91 -13.49
CA ARG A 723 -32.23 -25.42 -12.55
C ARG A 723 -32.96 -25.78 -11.26
N GLU A 724 -32.78 -27.01 -10.78
CA GLU A 724 -33.36 -27.51 -9.52
C GLU A 724 -32.65 -26.97 -8.28
#